data_AF-A0A1H1RKM4-F1
#
_entry.id   AF-A0A1H1RKM4-F1
#
_cell.length_a   1.000
_cell.length_b   1.000
_cell.length_c   1.000
_cell.angle_alpha   90.00
_cell.angle_beta   90.00
_cell.angle_gamma   90.00
#
_symmetry.space_group_name_H-M   'P 1'
#
loop_
_entity.id
_entity.type
_entity.pdbx_description
1 polymer ?
#
loop_
_entity_poly.entity_id
_entity_poly.type
_entity_poly.pdbx_seq_one_letter_code
_entity_poly.pdbx_strand_id
1 'polypeptide(L)'
;MPPPAEQGGTRARLRRRLSRLRSRSRSRSASVLSSGSDLPSRTSRLLAGSSRVLRRLRRRDGNGPAGVAPLVRAQLRAHWGRALALGLGVVAATSVFTVLTGASEIERLELRGEVAAAPSPYHILVRPPGTRSDLEAERGLVRPYQLSGQFGGISMSDYDAIRALGGVEVAAPVAMVGYVMKATQVAIDVGPRTDAGRELLVADVVYTSDRGLTRIEQPSASYSYVTPNTVAVVGQINAGGEPYGEAETMPDGSTVLVCPYRQYGDDIAESPAAAARERSRKCWTTRPGGDPATRTLQAPQRRTVMLEWSFPVLVAAVDPAQEAALGGDDVPASLRALAGPAPATGTGTGSLPVPVVVAAQPHVDAQAEVTVRRLPDDAAARFAEGLPLDEIDALLATPGPVVGTETVTADRAYEELIGQAAESPVDILVDSFWTTEPTRYDVGAGGVLRPRTVDNSEDAWRSSVRVEGYVPTPPLAADTGFRRVRPHPGSANAQTGDLLPHLGIVGVFQPSDFEAAGFDGAHGLPAADQRSTALLGDRNLLPSGSPAAYHLGPPTAFMRLSDLDTFTGSGIELADPEAPISAIRVQVAGVTGVSPVERERVRLVADQIRRATGLDVDIVLGSTATEQTVELPPGEHGRPALAVAETWMQQGVVAAVMQAVDHKSVALFVLALAVSTLFVANVSAASARSRRGELAVLSRIGWGRGMLLRLLLAEVLLVGGAAGVAGALVAVATGWITGLEVTLTRALVAVPVAVFVALVAAAWPAWRASKPSIAGMQQPRALPGQRPPVVRGVRSLAVANVVRSPGRTGLGVLSVALGCAALTALLGITLAFNGAVVGSVLGDAVSVRAREIDYVAVLVTILLSSVAVADVVFLNVRDRRAELAVLQAVGWGDGRVRRVVLAEAALIGCTGAVCGTVAGLAIAAGLAGELRAELLIAAATTVVGGTLVPILASLVPVAALRRMTVASTLTRDA
;
A
#
# COMPACT_ATOMS: atom_id res chain seq x y z
N MET A 1 -9.07 48.35 -15.79
CA MET A 1 -10.06 49.44 -16.03
C MET A 1 -11.41 48.79 -16.31
N PRO A 2 -12.52 49.38 -15.88
CA PRO A 2 -13.37 48.90 -14.77
C PRO A 2 -14.67 48.16 -15.21
N PRO A 3 -15.43 47.59 -14.24
CA PRO A 3 -16.66 46.81 -14.47
C PRO A 3 -17.93 47.67 -14.33
N PRO A 4 -19.13 47.07 -14.51
CA PRO A 4 -20.28 47.38 -13.65
C PRO A 4 -20.92 46.06 -13.11
N ALA A 5 -21.34 45.89 -11.85
CA ALA A 5 -22.29 46.66 -11.02
C ALA A 5 -23.67 46.76 -11.72
N GLU A 6 -24.84 46.52 -11.12
CA GLU A 6 -25.27 46.57 -9.72
C GLU A 6 -26.76 46.13 -9.65
N GLN A 7 -27.31 46.13 -8.44
CA GLN A 7 -28.73 46.03 -8.00
C GLN A 7 -29.15 44.64 -7.48
N GLY A 8 -29.48 44.43 -6.21
CA GLY A 8 -29.97 45.34 -5.14
C GLY A 8 -31.33 44.81 -4.66
N GLY A 9 -31.67 44.69 -3.38
CA GLY A 9 -30.95 45.05 -2.17
C GLY A 9 -31.76 44.83 -0.89
N THR A 10 -31.09 45.15 0.22
CA THR A 10 -31.57 45.94 1.39
C THR A 10 -32.62 45.34 2.35
N ARG A 11 -32.57 45.52 3.68
CA ARG A 11 -32.11 46.59 4.62
C ARG A 11 -32.27 45.97 6.05
N ALA A 12 -31.64 46.36 7.16
CA ALA A 12 -31.26 47.66 7.72
C ALA A 12 -30.34 47.44 8.96
N ARG A 13 -29.23 48.19 9.13
CA ARG A 13 -29.00 49.34 10.07
C ARG A 13 -28.91 48.94 11.57
N LEU A 14 -28.05 49.48 12.46
CA LEU A 14 -27.02 50.54 12.42
C LEU A 14 -26.16 50.46 13.72
N ARG A 15 -24.87 50.78 13.56
CA ARG A 15 -23.86 51.36 14.50
C ARG A 15 -24.31 51.96 15.86
N ARG A 16 -23.47 51.77 16.90
CA ARG A 16 -22.64 52.79 17.62
C ARG A 16 -22.00 52.17 18.90
N ARG A 17 -20.67 52.06 18.99
CA ARG A 17 -19.66 53.00 19.55
C ARG A 17 -19.64 53.16 21.09
N LEU A 18 -18.55 52.62 21.67
CA LEU A 18 -17.59 53.22 22.61
C LEU A 18 -17.93 53.40 24.12
N SER A 19 -17.07 52.73 24.91
CA SER A 19 -16.22 53.28 25.99
C SER A 19 -16.60 53.09 27.47
N ARG A 20 -15.65 52.45 28.17
CA ARG A 20 -15.04 52.77 29.47
C ARG A 20 -15.89 52.76 30.76
N LEU A 21 -15.46 51.83 31.62
CA LEU A 21 -15.06 51.99 33.03
C LEU A 21 -16.10 52.34 34.12
N ARG A 22 -15.86 51.66 35.26
CA ARG A 22 -16.11 52.03 36.67
C ARG A 22 -17.46 51.66 37.31
N SER A 23 -17.35 50.57 38.07
CA SER A 23 -17.45 50.51 39.54
C SER A 23 -18.82 50.55 40.23
N ARG A 24 -18.99 49.50 41.05
CA ARG A 24 -19.43 49.51 42.46
C ARG A 24 -20.92 49.75 42.78
N SER A 25 -21.50 48.64 43.25
CA SER A 25 -21.93 48.42 44.64
C SER A 25 -23.38 48.75 45.05
N ARG A 26 -23.81 47.91 46.01
CA ARG A 26 -24.95 47.99 46.94
C ARG A 26 -26.29 47.53 46.38
N SER A 27 -26.80 46.35 46.77
CA SER A 27 -27.23 45.84 48.09
C SER A 27 -28.58 46.38 48.57
N ARG A 28 -29.53 45.47 48.77
CA ARG A 28 -30.39 45.26 49.98
C ARG A 28 -31.60 44.40 49.56
N SER A 29 -31.72 43.18 50.10
CA SER A 29 -32.43 42.78 51.35
C SER A 29 -33.92 42.56 51.09
N ALA A 30 -34.41 41.31 51.14
CA ALA A 30 -35.04 40.64 52.30
C ALA A 30 -36.49 40.29 51.85
N SER A 31 -37.22 39.23 52.25
CA SER A 31 -37.20 38.29 53.38
C SER A 31 -38.35 37.27 53.20
N VAL A 32 -38.45 36.31 54.14
CA VAL A 32 -39.64 35.49 54.56
C VAL A 32 -39.77 34.11 53.89
N LEU A 33 -40.13 32.99 54.53
CA LEU A 33 -39.97 32.30 55.84
C LEU A 33 -40.90 31.05 55.79
N SER A 34 -40.68 30.06 56.68
CA SER A 34 -41.58 28.94 57.09
C SER A 34 -41.52 27.62 56.27
N SER A 35 -41.59 26.38 56.79
CA SER A 35 -41.50 25.73 58.13
C SER A 35 -41.78 24.19 57.96
N GLY A 36 -41.31 23.32 58.87
CA GLY A 36 -41.85 21.97 59.17
C GLY A 36 -41.03 20.75 58.70
N SER A 37 -40.25 20.06 59.57
CA SER A 37 -40.57 18.88 60.43
C SER A 37 -40.50 17.51 59.68
N ASP A 38 -39.97 16.37 60.15
CA ASP A 38 -39.07 15.94 61.23
C ASP A 38 -38.69 14.45 60.96
N LEU A 39 -37.39 14.10 61.06
CA LEU A 39 -36.65 12.85 61.46
C LEU A 39 -37.29 11.40 61.37
N PRO A 40 -36.50 10.29 61.52
CA PRO A 40 -35.10 9.98 61.15
C PRO A 40 -34.89 8.55 60.56
N SER A 41 -33.76 8.29 59.85
CA SER A 41 -32.80 7.21 60.20
C SER A 41 -31.78 6.88 59.09
N ARG A 42 -30.52 6.76 59.54
CA ARG A 42 -29.40 5.96 58.99
C ARG A 42 -28.86 6.28 57.58
N THR A 43 -27.92 7.22 57.51
CA THR A 43 -26.59 7.04 56.86
C THR A 43 -25.67 8.23 57.19
N SER A 44 -25.14 8.28 58.40
CA SER A 44 -24.04 9.20 58.76
C SER A 44 -23.12 8.59 59.82
N ARG A 45 -22.46 7.50 59.45
CA ARG A 45 -21.14 7.16 60.02
C ARG A 45 -20.19 7.05 58.85
N LEU A 46 -19.28 8.02 58.73
CA LEU A 46 -17.93 7.88 58.12
C LEU A 46 -17.16 9.22 57.95
N LEU A 47 -17.58 10.34 58.55
CA LEU A 47 -16.80 11.60 58.55
C LEU A 47 -16.62 12.20 59.96
N ALA A 48 -16.24 11.36 60.92
CA ALA A 48 -15.81 11.80 62.25
C ALA A 48 -14.56 11.02 62.69
N GLY A 49 -13.46 11.17 61.95
CA GLY A 49 -12.17 10.52 62.27
C GLY A 49 -10.94 11.43 62.17
N SER A 50 -11.04 12.60 61.54
CA SER A 50 -9.87 13.38 61.11
C SER A 50 -9.52 14.59 62.00
N SER A 51 -10.34 14.94 63.01
CA SER A 51 -10.09 16.12 63.86
C SER A 51 -9.41 15.84 65.21
N ARG A 52 -9.21 14.56 65.58
CA ARG A 52 -8.49 14.18 66.82
C ARG A 52 -6.99 13.89 66.63
N VAL A 53 -6.52 13.73 65.39
CA VAL A 53 -5.10 13.50 65.08
C VAL A 53 -4.32 14.82 64.98
N LEU A 54 -4.97 15.89 64.48
CA LEU A 54 -4.34 17.20 64.30
C LEU A 54 -4.17 18.02 65.59
N ARG A 55 -4.83 17.62 66.69
CA ARG A 55 -4.75 18.34 67.98
C ARG A 55 -3.75 17.73 68.98
N ARG A 56 -3.18 16.55 68.68
CA ARG A 56 -2.11 15.91 69.48
C ARG A 56 -0.68 16.25 69.03
N LEU A 57 -0.50 16.97 67.93
CA LEU A 57 0.83 17.37 67.43
C LEU A 57 1.29 18.77 67.89
N ARG A 58 0.53 19.46 68.74
CA ARG A 58 0.83 20.86 69.16
C ARG A 58 1.18 21.06 70.63
N ARG A 59 1.49 19.99 71.37
CA ARG A 59 2.07 20.09 72.72
C ARG A 59 3.12 19.01 72.95
N ARG A 60 4.37 19.36 72.62
CA ARG A 60 5.55 18.86 73.33
C ARG A 60 6.69 19.85 73.08
N ASP A 61 6.81 20.82 73.98
CA ASP A 61 8.07 21.53 74.20
C ASP A 61 9.01 20.57 74.93
N GLY A 62 10.26 20.52 74.46
CA GLY A 62 11.33 19.69 75.00
C GLY A 62 12.30 19.22 73.91
N ASN A 63 13.26 20.08 73.54
CA ASN A 63 14.50 19.77 72.79
C ASN A 63 14.41 18.67 71.71
N GLY A 64 13.69 18.93 70.62
CA GLY A 64 13.76 18.13 69.38
C GLY A 64 14.79 18.70 68.39
N PRO A 65 15.50 17.87 67.60
CA PRO A 65 16.53 18.34 66.66
C PRO A 65 15.93 19.29 65.61
N ALA A 66 16.72 20.28 65.18
CA ALA A 66 16.36 21.28 64.17
C ALA A 66 15.62 20.67 62.96
N GLY A 67 14.55 21.33 62.51
CA GLY A 67 13.73 20.86 61.39
C GLY A 67 14.54 20.58 60.13
N VAL A 68 14.18 19.51 59.42
CA VAL A 68 14.86 19.03 58.20
C VAL A 68 14.85 20.11 57.08
N ALA A 69 13.82 20.95 57.01
CA ALA A 69 13.60 21.93 55.94
C ALA A 69 14.66 23.06 55.84
N PRO A 70 15.03 23.79 56.92
CA PRO A 70 16.10 24.80 56.87
C PRO A 70 17.46 24.19 56.50
N LEU A 71 17.72 22.94 56.91
CA LEU A 71 18.95 22.23 56.57
C LEU A 71 19.04 21.92 55.07
N VAL A 72 17.95 21.43 54.46
CA VAL A 72 17.88 21.20 53.00
C VAL A 72 18.17 22.50 52.22
N ARG A 73 17.61 23.63 52.67
CA ARG A 73 17.78 24.93 51.99
C ARG A 73 19.20 25.47 52.10
N ALA A 74 19.85 25.28 53.25
CA ALA A 74 21.26 25.64 53.44
C ALA A 74 22.18 24.76 52.58
N GLN A 75 21.89 23.46 52.50
CA GLN A 75 22.68 22.50 51.71
C GLN A 75 22.58 22.71 50.20
N LEU A 76 21.39 23.03 49.69
CA LEU A 76 21.20 23.38 48.28
C LEU A 76 22.06 24.58 47.84
N ARG A 77 22.27 25.55 48.73
CA ARG A 77 23.13 26.72 48.46
C ARG A 77 24.62 26.37 48.50
N ALA A 78 25.05 25.56 49.47
CA ALA A 78 26.45 25.18 49.63
C ALA A 78 26.97 24.28 48.49
N HIS A 79 26.08 23.52 47.85
CA HIS A 79 26.45 22.54 46.82
C HIS A 79 25.66 22.70 45.50
N TRP A 80 25.42 23.95 45.12
CA TRP A 80 24.61 24.32 43.96
C TRP A 80 25.02 23.61 42.66
N GLY A 81 26.32 23.41 42.40
CA GLY A 81 26.80 22.77 41.18
C GLY A 81 26.35 21.32 41.00
N ARG A 82 26.13 20.58 42.09
CA ARG A 82 25.66 19.18 42.03
C ARG A 82 24.13 19.09 41.97
N ALA A 83 23.45 19.98 42.67
CA ALA A 83 22.00 20.14 42.53
C ALA A 83 21.64 20.56 41.10
N LEU A 84 22.48 21.39 40.46
CA LEU A 84 22.35 21.79 39.07
C LEU A 84 22.61 20.62 38.10
N ALA A 85 23.63 19.78 38.34
CA ALA A 85 23.86 18.58 37.52
C ALA A 85 22.71 17.57 37.61
N LEU A 86 22.18 17.32 38.82
CA LEU A 86 21.01 16.46 39.02
C LEU A 86 19.75 17.07 38.39
N GLY A 87 19.56 18.38 38.55
CA GLY A 87 18.46 19.12 37.94
C GLY A 87 18.50 19.09 36.41
N LEU A 88 19.66 19.31 35.79
CA LEU A 88 19.82 19.25 34.33
C LEU A 88 19.54 17.85 33.78
N GLY A 89 19.98 16.80 34.46
CA GLY A 89 19.66 15.42 34.08
C GLY A 89 18.16 15.13 34.11
N VAL A 90 17.47 15.60 35.15
CA VAL A 90 16.01 15.45 35.27
C VAL A 90 15.27 16.31 34.24
N VAL A 91 15.73 17.54 33.97
CA VAL A 91 15.18 18.40 32.91
C VAL A 91 15.28 17.71 31.55
N ALA A 92 16.46 17.20 31.20
CA ALA A 92 16.69 16.48 29.94
C ALA A 92 15.82 15.22 29.83
N ALA A 93 15.74 14.42 30.90
CA ALA A 93 14.88 13.23 30.91
C ALA A 93 13.39 13.59 30.71
N THR A 94 12.92 14.63 31.40
CA THR A 94 11.51 15.06 31.34
C THR A 94 11.18 15.69 29.98
N SER A 95 12.10 16.46 29.39
CA SER A 95 11.92 17.05 28.06
C SER A 95 11.90 15.97 26.98
N VAL A 96 12.84 15.03 27.00
CA VAL A 96 12.87 13.89 26.06
C VAL A 96 11.60 13.06 26.18
N PHE A 97 11.17 12.72 27.39
CA PHE A 97 9.94 11.99 27.64
C PHE A 97 8.72 12.68 26.99
N THR A 98 8.58 13.98 27.22
CA THR A 98 7.40 14.73 26.78
C THR A 98 7.40 14.93 25.26
N VAL A 99 8.58 15.17 24.67
CA VAL A 99 8.72 15.30 23.22
C VAL A 99 8.50 13.95 22.52
N LEU A 100 9.09 12.86 23.01
CA LEU A 100 8.94 11.52 22.42
C LEU A 100 7.48 11.03 22.47
N THR A 101 6.80 11.25 23.59
CA THR A 101 5.37 10.89 23.74
C THR A 101 4.44 11.81 22.95
N GLY A 102 4.82 13.09 22.77
CA GLY A 102 4.15 14.03 21.88
C GLY A 102 4.22 13.59 20.42
N ALA A 103 5.43 13.34 19.96
CA ALA A 103 5.78 12.92 18.61
C ALA A 103 5.11 11.59 18.20
N SER A 104 5.20 10.58 19.06
CA SER A 104 4.63 9.25 18.79
C SER A 104 3.12 9.29 18.54
N GLU A 105 2.38 10.25 19.12
CA GLU A 105 0.94 10.36 18.88
C GLU A 105 0.59 11.11 17.60
N ILE A 106 1.38 12.12 17.22
CA ILE A 106 1.24 12.82 15.94
C ILE A 106 1.54 11.85 14.80
N GLU A 107 2.65 11.12 14.90
CA GLU A 107 3.00 10.06 13.95
C GLU A 107 1.87 9.02 13.84
N ARG A 108 1.26 8.63 14.97
CA ARG A 108 0.11 7.70 15.00
C ARG A 108 -1.17 8.28 14.39
N LEU A 109 -1.43 9.57 14.54
CA LEU A 109 -2.61 10.25 13.99
C LEU A 109 -2.46 10.48 12.48
N GLU A 110 -1.28 10.89 12.04
CA GLU A 110 -0.95 11.14 10.63
C GLU A 110 -0.87 9.83 9.84
N LEU A 111 -0.21 8.79 10.39
CA LEU A 111 -0.24 7.43 9.82
C LEU A 111 -1.66 6.89 9.69
N ARG A 112 -2.52 7.11 10.69
CA ARG A 112 -3.93 6.71 10.59
C ARG A 112 -4.68 7.49 9.51
N GLY A 113 -4.33 8.75 9.28
CA GLY A 113 -4.90 9.59 8.23
C GLY A 113 -4.48 9.18 6.82
N GLU A 114 -3.17 8.94 6.60
CA GLU A 114 -2.65 8.49 5.30
C GLU A 114 -3.06 7.05 4.97
N VAL A 115 -3.10 6.16 5.96
CA VAL A 115 -3.56 4.77 5.78
C VAL A 115 -5.07 4.70 5.46
N ALA A 116 -5.87 5.61 6.00
CA ALA A 116 -7.28 5.70 5.67
C ALA A 116 -7.53 6.20 4.22
N ALA A 117 -6.48 6.67 3.53
CA ALA A 117 -6.60 7.30 2.21
C ALA A 117 -6.49 6.35 1.01
N ALA A 118 -6.38 5.02 1.21
CA ALA A 118 -6.54 4.05 0.13
C ALA A 118 -7.89 3.31 0.25
N PRO A 119 -9.02 3.94 -0.13
CA PRO A 119 -10.34 3.32 -0.01
C PRO A 119 -10.52 2.25 -1.09
N SER A 120 -10.47 0.98 -0.70
CA SER A 120 -11.18 -0.07 -1.43
C SER A 120 -12.67 0.00 -1.03
N PRO A 121 -13.62 -0.03 -1.98
CA PRO A 121 -15.06 0.05 -1.67
C PRO A 121 -15.59 -1.17 -0.91
N TYR A 122 -14.80 -2.25 -0.85
CA TYR A 122 -15.07 -3.46 -0.07
C TYR A 122 -13.91 -3.83 0.85
N HIS A 123 -14.19 -4.62 1.88
CA HIS A 123 -13.23 -5.00 2.93
C HIS A 123 -12.68 -6.42 2.74
N ILE A 124 -13.45 -7.29 2.09
CA ILE A 124 -13.16 -8.71 1.91
C ILE A 124 -13.39 -9.07 0.44
N LEU A 125 -12.46 -9.82 -0.15
CA LEU A 125 -12.62 -10.47 -1.44
C LEU A 125 -12.74 -11.98 -1.21
N VAL A 126 -13.82 -12.58 -1.69
CA VAL A 126 -14.05 -14.03 -1.64
C VAL A 126 -13.80 -14.62 -3.01
N ARG A 127 -13.00 -15.69 -3.07
CA ARG A 127 -12.57 -16.38 -4.29
C ARG A 127 -12.85 -17.89 -4.19
N PRO A 128 -13.02 -18.59 -5.32
CA PRO A 128 -13.04 -20.04 -5.37
C PRO A 128 -11.82 -20.68 -4.68
N PRO A 129 -11.96 -21.87 -4.08
CA PRO A 129 -10.90 -22.53 -3.36
C PRO A 129 -9.75 -22.93 -4.30
N GLY A 130 -8.50 -22.74 -3.86
CA GLY A 130 -7.31 -23.17 -4.61
C GLY A 130 -6.91 -22.24 -5.76
N THR A 131 -7.46 -21.02 -5.78
CA THR A 131 -7.16 -20.03 -6.83
C THR A 131 -6.09 -19.03 -6.44
N ARG A 132 -5.56 -19.17 -5.20
CA ARG A 132 -4.35 -18.49 -4.74
C ARG A 132 -3.12 -19.01 -5.49
N SER A 133 -2.37 -18.11 -6.12
CA SER A 133 -1.09 -18.51 -6.74
C SER A 133 0.00 -18.70 -5.68
N ASP A 134 1.05 -19.46 -6.01
CA ASP A 134 2.20 -19.69 -5.11
C ASP A 134 2.83 -18.35 -4.66
N LEU A 135 2.89 -17.37 -5.55
CA LEU A 135 3.38 -16.02 -5.26
C LEU A 135 2.51 -15.29 -4.23
N GLU A 136 1.19 -15.49 -4.28
CA GLU A 136 0.27 -14.88 -3.33
C GLU A 136 0.40 -15.52 -1.94
N ALA A 137 0.54 -16.85 -1.91
CA ALA A 137 0.75 -17.62 -0.68
C ALA A 137 2.09 -17.30 0.01
N GLU A 138 3.16 -17.14 -0.78
CA GLU A 138 4.51 -16.89 -0.25
C GLU A 138 4.75 -15.43 0.15
N ARG A 139 4.19 -14.46 -0.59
CA ARG A 139 4.52 -13.03 -0.43
C ARG A 139 3.38 -12.17 0.12
N GLY A 140 2.18 -12.74 0.32
CA GLY A 140 1.01 -11.98 0.77
C GLY A 140 0.59 -10.88 -0.21
N LEU A 141 0.94 -11.04 -1.48
CA LEU A 141 0.52 -10.17 -2.56
C LEU A 141 -0.76 -10.75 -3.17
N VAL A 142 -1.72 -9.92 -3.56
CA VAL A 142 -2.87 -10.32 -4.36
C VAL A 142 -2.82 -9.51 -5.63
N ARG A 143 -2.85 -10.20 -6.77
CA ARG A 143 -2.92 -9.50 -8.07
C ARG A 143 -4.33 -8.90 -8.18
N PRO A 144 -4.48 -7.59 -8.31
CA PRO A 144 -5.79 -7.02 -8.50
C PRO A 144 -6.27 -7.44 -9.90
N TYR A 145 -7.55 -7.77 -10.00
CA TYR A 145 -8.24 -8.19 -11.24
C TYR A 145 -7.85 -9.57 -11.77
N GLN A 146 -7.62 -10.51 -10.84
CA GLN A 146 -7.77 -11.94 -11.12
C GLN A 146 -9.18 -12.32 -11.63
N LEU A 147 -10.15 -11.42 -11.52
CA LEU A 147 -11.52 -11.59 -12.00
C LEU A 147 -11.57 -11.86 -13.51
N SER A 148 -10.97 -11.02 -14.37
CA SER A 148 -11.08 -11.18 -15.84
C SER A 148 -10.54 -12.52 -16.39
N GLY A 149 -9.75 -13.26 -15.59
CA GLY A 149 -9.18 -14.57 -15.95
C GLY A 149 -9.66 -15.73 -15.06
N GLN A 150 -10.69 -15.52 -14.25
CA GLN A 150 -11.29 -16.51 -13.36
C GLN A 150 -12.74 -16.71 -13.75
N PHE A 151 -13.13 -17.95 -14.03
CA PHE A 151 -14.44 -18.30 -14.57
C PHE A 151 -15.08 -19.37 -13.66
N GLY A 152 -16.09 -18.97 -12.90
CA GLY A 152 -16.82 -19.82 -11.95
C GLY A 152 -16.04 -20.21 -10.68
N GLY A 153 -16.58 -21.19 -9.95
CA GLY A 153 -16.06 -21.77 -8.72
C GLY A 153 -16.72 -21.33 -7.41
N ILE A 154 -17.75 -20.47 -7.44
CA ILE A 154 -18.61 -20.14 -6.29
C ILE A 154 -20.09 -20.39 -6.65
N SER A 155 -20.80 -21.16 -5.82
CA SER A 155 -22.21 -21.47 -6.04
C SER A 155 -23.15 -20.33 -5.67
N MET A 156 -24.35 -20.31 -6.28
CA MET A 156 -25.42 -19.38 -5.86
C MET A 156 -25.81 -19.59 -4.38
N SER A 157 -25.76 -20.84 -3.90
CA SER A 157 -26.00 -21.15 -2.48
C SER A 157 -24.94 -20.58 -1.55
N ASP A 158 -23.66 -20.57 -1.95
CA ASP A 158 -22.59 -19.95 -1.18
C ASP A 158 -22.76 -18.44 -1.12
N TYR A 159 -23.16 -17.83 -2.24
CA TYR A 159 -23.49 -16.40 -2.30
C TYR A 159 -24.64 -16.05 -1.34
N ASP A 160 -25.74 -16.79 -1.39
CA ASP A 160 -26.88 -16.60 -0.48
C ASP A 160 -26.47 -16.80 0.99
N ALA A 161 -25.63 -17.81 1.27
CA ALA A 161 -25.10 -18.06 2.61
C ALA A 161 -24.27 -16.87 3.11
N ILE A 162 -23.38 -16.31 2.27
CA ILE A 162 -22.56 -15.14 2.61
C ILE A 162 -23.44 -13.91 2.86
N ARG A 163 -24.42 -13.68 1.99
CA ARG A 163 -25.36 -12.55 2.11
C ARG A 163 -26.20 -12.64 3.40
N ALA A 164 -26.50 -13.85 3.87
CA ALA A 164 -27.24 -14.08 5.11
C ALA A 164 -26.38 -13.95 6.39
N LEU A 165 -25.05 -13.84 6.30
CA LEU A 165 -24.19 -13.75 7.48
C LEU A 165 -24.36 -12.43 8.23
N GLY A 166 -24.49 -12.53 9.55
CA GLY A 166 -24.52 -11.37 10.42
C GLY A 166 -23.20 -10.59 10.39
N GLY A 167 -23.26 -9.34 9.93
CA GLY A 167 -22.08 -8.46 9.81
C GLY A 167 -21.64 -8.20 8.37
N VAL A 168 -22.23 -8.88 7.38
CA VAL A 168 -22.13 -8.50 5.96
C VAL A 168 -23.16 -7.40 5.68
N GLU A 169 -22.72 -6.27 5.12
CA GLU A 169 -23.58 -5.15 4.73
C GLU A 169 -23.93 -5.23 3.24
N VAL A 170 -22.93 -5.49 2.41
CA VAL A 170 -23.05 -5.67 0.96
C VAL A 170 -22.25 -6.90 0.56
N ALA A 171 -22.81 -7.72 -0.32
CA ALA A 171 -22.12 -8.81 -0.98
C ALA A 171 -22.37 -8.69 -2.48
N ALA A 172 -21.43 -8.14 -3.23
CA ALA A 172 -21.56 -7.92 -4.67
C ALA A 172 -20.85 -9.05 -5.46
N PRO A 173 -21.61 -10.00 -6.02
CA PRO A 173 -21.06 -11.08 -6.82
C PRO A 173 -20.66 -10.59 -8.22
N VAL A 174 -19.61 -11.18 -8.77
CA VAL A 174 -19.25 -11.10 -10.19
C VAL A 174 -19.10 -12.52 -10.72
N ALA A 175 -19.89 -12.86 -11.73
CA ALA A 175 -19.77 -14.10 -12.48
C ALA A 175 -19.20 -13.78 -13.87
N MET A 176 -17.95 -14.14 -14.11
CA MET A 176 -17.34 -13.97 -15.43
C MET A 176 -17.87 -15.08 -16.35
N VAL A 177 -18.58 -14.68 -17.39
CA VAL A 177 -19.16 -15.62 -18.36
C VAL A 177 -18.07 -16.05 -19.35
N GLY A 178 -17.41 -15.08 -19.98
CA GLY A 178 -16.39 -15.34 -20.99
C GLY A 178 -16.33 -14.28 -22.08
N TYR A 179 -15.44 -14.51 -23.03
CA TYR A 179 -15.32 -13.69 -24.24
C TYR A 179 -16.31 -14.15 -25.29
N VAL A 180 -17.14 -13.24 -25.79
CA VAL A 180 -18.01 -13.43 -26.95
C VAL A 180 -17.40 -12.67 -28.12
N MET A 181 -17.20 -13.36 -29.25
CA MET A 181 -16.61 -12.74 -30.43
C MET A 181 -17.68 -12.05 -31.29
N LYS A 182 -17.57 -10.73 -31.44
CA LYS A 182 -18.48 -9.95 -32.29
C LYS A 182 -17.70 -9.19 -33.35
N ALA A 183 -18.06 -9.39 -34.61
CA ALA A 183 -17.58 -8.56 -35.70
C ALA A 183 -18.56 -7.49 -36.15
N THR A 184 -17.99 -6.42 -36.68
CA THR A 184 -18.63 -5.40 -37.51
C THR A 184 -17.91 -5.32 -38.86
N GLN A 185 -18.58 -4.75 -39.86
CA GLN A 185 -18.02 -4.52 -41.19
C GLN A 185 -17.80 -3.02 -41.38
N VAL A 186 -16.56 -2.61 -41.61
CA VAL A 186 -16.19 -1.21 -41.84
C VAL A 186 -16.00 -0.99 -43.33
N ALA A 187 -16.77 -0.08 -43.93
CA ALA A 187 -16.62 0.29 -45.32
C ALA A 187 -15.38 1.19 -45.51
N ILE A 188 -14.48 0.78 -46.40
CA ILE A 188 -13.28 1.51 -46.80
C ILE A 188 -13.57 2.23 -48.11
N ASP A 189 -13.48 3.55 -48.14
CA ASP A 189 -13.84 4.38 -49.29
C ASP A 189 -12.59 4.81 -50.06
N VAL A 190 -12.49 4.37 -51.32
CA VAL A 190 -11.34 4.63 -52.18
C VAL A 190 -11.66 5.54 -53.37
N GLY A 191 -12.70 6.37 -53.22
CA GLY A 191 -13.03 7.44 -54.15
C GLY A 191 -14.24 7.16 -55.05
N PRO A 192 -14.62 8.14 -55.89
CA PRO A 192 -15.76 7.99 -56.78
C PRO A 192 -15.51 6.93 -57.85
N ARG A 193 -16.56 6.17 -58.20
CA ARG A 193 -16.53 5.25 -59.33
C ARG A 193 -16.84 6.02 -60.61
N THR A 194 -15.88 6.07 -61.53
CA THR A 194 -16.00 6.85 -62.79
C THR A 194 -16.32 5.98 -64.00
N ASP A 195 -16.17 4.67 -63.87
CA ASP A 195 -16.34 3.65 -64.90
C ASP A 195 -17.47 2.67 -64.57
N ALA A 196 -18.13 2.17 -65.62
CA ALA A 196 -19.17 1.15 -65.52
C ALA A 196 -18.65 -0.25 -65.90
N GLY A 197 -17.33 -0.41 -66.03
CA GLY A 197 -16.69 -1.69 -66.39
C GLY A 197 -16.69 -2.69 -65.24
N ARG A 198 -16.17 -3.90 -65.52
CA ARG A 198 -15.85 -4.86 -64.46
C ARG A 198 -14.67 -4.34 -63.65
N GLU A 199 -14.74 -4.49 -62.34
CA GLU A 199 -13.69 -4.06 -61.42
C GLU A 199 -13.56 -5.08 -60.29
N LEU A 200 -12.33 -5.44 -59.95
CA LEU A 200 -12.01 -6.27 -58.79
C LEU A 200 -11.03 -5.51 -57.89
N LEU A 201 -11.52 -5.12 -56.72
CA LEU A 201 -10.76 -4.44 -55.69
C LEU A 201 -10.34 -5.44 -54.63
N VAL A 202 -9.10 -5.36 -54.16
CA VAL A 202 -8.55 -6.23 -53.12
C VAL A 202 -7.90 -5.36 -52.05
N ALA A 203 -8.24 -5.62 -50.79
CA ALA A 203 -7.66 -4.93 -49.64
C ALA A 203 -6.57 -5.80 -49.00
N ASP A 204 -5.35 -5.26 -48.95
CA ASP A 204 -4.30 -5.78 -48.06
C ASP A 204 -4.31 -4.97 -46.77
N VAL A 205 -4.22 -5.66 -45.63
CA VAL A 205 -4.36 -5.02 -44.32
C VAL A 205 -3.12 -5.28 -43.49
N VAL A 206 -2.64 -4.23 -42.83
CA VAL A 206 -1.59 -4.31 -41.83
C VAL A 206 -2.20 -3.90 -40.49
N TYR A 207 -2.39 -4.88 -39.60
CA TYR A 207 -2.81 -4.61 -38.23
C TYR A 207 -1.60 -4.24 -37.37
N THR A 208 -1.72 -3.19 -36.57
CA THR A 208 -0.71 -2.80 -35.60
C THR A 208 -1.31 -2.61 -34.21
N SER A 209 -0.52 -2.98 -33.20
CA SER A 209 -0.88 -2.93 -31.77
C SER A 209 0.38 -2.69 -30.92
N ASP A 210 0.25 -2.72 -29.59
CA ASP A 210 1.31 -2.48 -28.63
C ASP A 210 2.07 -1.18 -28.92
N ARG A 211 1.33 -0.10 -29.19
CA ARG A 211 1.82 1.22 -29.60
C ARG A 211 2.62 1.24 -30.91
N GLY A 212 2.34 0.28 -31.79
CA GLY A 212 3.00 0.12 -33.10
C GLY A 212 4.20 -0.82 -33.08
N LEU A 213 4.45 -1.51 -31.95
CA LEU A 213 5.54 -2.47 -31.81
C LEU A 213 5.18 -3.85 -32.41
N THR A 214 3.90 -4.18 -32.47
CA THR A 214 3.39 -5.42 -33.09
C THR A 214 2.81 -5.09 -34.46
N ARG A 215 3.18 -5.86 -35.50
CA ARG A 215 2.70 -5.69 -36.87
C ARG A 215 2.34 -7.04 -37.49
N ILE A 216 1.07 -7.21 -37.85
CA ILE A 216 0.53 -8.41 -38.51
C ILE A 216 0.06 -8.04 -39.91
N GLU A 217 0.65 -8.68 -40.91
CA GLU A 217 0.28 -8.49 -42.31
C GLU A 217 -0.74 -9.54 -42.73
N GLN A 218 -1.86 -9.09 -43.29
CA GLN A 218 -2.92 -9.92 -43.82
C GLN A 218 -3.16 -9.54 -45.29
N PRO A 219 -2.45 -10.16 -46.23
CA PRO A 219 -2.63 -9.90 -47.66
C PRO A 219 -4.00 -10.39 -48.12
N SER A 220 -4.61 -9.68 -49.06
CA SER A 220 -5.93 -10.01 -49.62
C SER A 220 -7.00 -10.25 -48.55
N ALA A 221 -6.98 -9.49 -47.45
CA ALA A 221 -7.90 -9.64 -46.32
C ALA A 221 -9.38 -9.51 -46.69
N SER A 222 -9.71 -8.82 -47.79
CA SER A 222 -11.06 -8.72 -48.34
C SER A 222 -11.02 -8.33 -49.82
N TYR A 223 -12.13 -8.54 -50.54
CA TYR A 223 -12.27 -8.13 -51.93
C TYR A 223 -13.69 -7.65 -52.27
N SER A 224 -13.80 -6.81 -53.31
CA SER A 224 -15.04 -6.25 -53.82
C SER A 224 -15.05 -6.36 -55.34
N TYR A 225 -15.98 -7.17 -55.87
CA TYR A 225 -16.18 -7.35 -57.31
C TYR A 225 -17.38 -6.53 -57.77
N VAL A 226 -17.24 -5.81 -58.88
CA VAL A 226 -18.31 -5.00 -59.48
C VAL A 226 -18.47 -5.38 -60.94
N THR A 227 -19.70 -5.58 -61.40
CA THR A 227 -20.02 -5.91 -62.80
C THR A 227 -21.08 -5.00 -63.42
N PRO A 228 -21.02 -4.70 -64.74
CA PRO A 228 -22.11 -4.06 -65.48
C PRO A 228 -23.34 -4.95 -65.71
N ASN A 229 -23.20 -6.25 -65.50
CA ASN A 229 -24.24 -7.23 -65.77
C ASN A 229 -25.19 -7.39 -64.58
N THR A 230 -26.38 -7.94 -64.83
CA THR A 230 -27.33 -8.22 -63.74
C THR A 230 -26.78 -9.35 -62.88
N VAL A 231 -26.86 -9.17 -61.56
CA VAL A 231 -26.49 -10.18 -60.57
C VAL A 231 -27.72 -10.58 -59.78
N ALA A 232 -27.86 -11.87 -59.52
CA ALA A 232 -28.93 -12.44 -58.70
C ALA A 232 -28.35 -13.46 -57.73
N VAL A 233 -28.99 -13.64 -56.58
CA VAL A 233 -28.67 -14.72 -55.65
C VAL A 233 -29.31 -16.01 -56.20
N VAL A 234 -28.50 -17.04 -56.40
CA VAL A 234 -28.94 -18.36 -56.89
C VAL A 234 -28.80 -19.41 -55.80
N GLY A 235 -29.64 -20.44 -55.86
CA GLY A 235 -29.68 -21.52 -54.88
C GLY A 235 -30.38 -21.14 -53.56
N GLN A 236 -30.36 -22.06 -52.61
CA GLN A 236 -30.80 -21.84 -51.23
C GLN A 236 -29.81 -22.53 -50.28
N ILE A 237 -29.58 -21.93 -49.11
CA ILE A 237 -28.75 -22.52 -48.06
C ILE A 237 -29.32 -23.91 -47.72
N ASN A 238 -28.46 -24.94 -47.74
CA ASN A 238 -28.78 -26.34 -47.40
C ASN A 238 -29.75 -27.04 -48.36
N ALA A 239 -29.94 -26.54 -49.59
CA ALA A 239 -30.74 -27.19 -50.62
C ALA A 239 -29.91 -28.19 -51.46
N GLY A 240 -29.57 -29.33 -50.87
CA GLY A 240 -29.29 -30.57 -51.63
C GLY A 240 -28.12 -30.56 -52.62
N GLY A 241 -27.05 -29.79 -52.37
CA GLY A 241 -25.82 -29.83 -53.17
C GLY A 241 -25.79 -28.91 -54.40
N GLU A 242 -26.83 -28.09 -54.61
CA GLU A 242 -26.82 -27.04 -55.63
C GLU A 242 -25.96 -25.85 -55.18
N PRO A 243 -25.18 -25.20 -56.07
CA PRO A 243 -24.36 -24.05 -55.72
C PRO A 243 -25.21 -22.88 -55.19
N TYR A 244 -24.80 -22.28 -54.08
CA TYR A 244 -25.43 -21.12 -53.47
C TYR A 244 -24.46 -19.93 -53.54
N GLY A 245 -24.93 -18.74 -53.94
CA GLY A 245 -24.04 -17.60 -54.20
C GLY A 245 -24.66 -16.49 -55.02
N GLU A 246 -23.91 -15.42 -55.25
CA GLU A 246 -24.23 -14.44 -56.29
C GLU A 246 -23.78 -14.93 -57.66
N ALA A 247 -24.72 -14.98 -58.61
CA ALA A 247 -24.47 -15.31 -60.00
C ALA A 247 -24.66 -14.10 -60.92
N GLU A 248 -23.72 -13.91 -61.84
CA GLU A 248 -23.74 -12.91 -62.89
C GLU A 248 -24.41 -13.48 -64.16
N THR A 249 -25.33 -12.72 -64.75
CA THR A 249 -25.92 -13.07 -66.06
C THR A 249 -25.08 -12.48 -67.19
N MET A 250 -24.46 -13.34 -67.99
CA MET A 250 -23.63 -12.96 -69.12
C MET A 250 -24.47 -12.41 -70.29
N PRO A 251 -23.87 -11.66 -71.23
CA PRO A 251 -24.58 -11.08 -72.38
C PRO A 251 -25.24 -12.11 -73.31
N ASP A 252 -24.77 -13.36 -73.30
CA ASP A 252 -25.34 -14.49 -74.05
C ASP A 252 -26.54 -15.15 -73.35
N GLY A 253 -26.91 -14.66 -72.15
CA GLY A 253 -28.00 -15.17 -71.33
C GLY A 253 -27.61 -16.32 -70.39
N SER A 254 -26.36 -16.77 -70.41
CA SER A 254 -25.85 -17.75 -69.43
C SER A 254 -25.65 -17.12 -68.05
N THR A 255 -25.72 -17.93 -66.98
CA THR A 255 -25.49 -17.48 -65.60
C THR A 255 -24.25 -18.15 -65.02
N VAL A 256 -23.35 -17.36 -64.45
CA VAL A 256 -22.08 -17.81 -63.89
C VAL A 256 -22.00 -17.42 -62.42
N LEU A 257 -21.66 -18.38 -61.55
CA LEU A 257 -21.48 -18.13 -60.12
C LEU A 257 -20.17 -17.41 -59.87
N VAL A 258 -20.23 -16.14 -59.50
CA VAL A 258 -19.02 -15.31 -59.30
C VAL A 258 -18.60 -15.24 -57.84
N CYS A 259 -19.57 -15.35 -56.92
CA CYS A 259 -19.32 -15.26 -55.47
C CYS A 259 -20.04 -16.40 -54.77
N PRO A 260 -19.41 -17.59 -54.73
CA PRO A 260 -19.97 -18.74 -54.05
C PRO A 260 -20.02 -18.51 -52.53
N TYR A 261 -21.12 -18.91 -51.91
CA TYR A 261 -21.25 -19.10 -50.47
C TYR A 261 -20.94 -20.55 -50.12
N ARG A 262 -20.18 -20.72 -49.04
CA ARG A 262 -19.99 -22.02 -48.41
C ARG A 262 -21.31 -22.51 -47.79
N GLN A 263 -21.57 -23.82 -47.87
CA GLN A 263 -22.75 -24.47 -47.32
C GLN A 263 -22.38 -25.42 -46.17
N TYR A 264 -23.37 -25.79 -45.35
CA TYR A 264 -23.14 -26.80 -44.31
C TYR A 264 -22.88 -28.16 -44.95
N GLY A 265 -21.79 -28.80 -44.54
CA GLY A 265 -21.29 -30.04 -45.14
C GLY A 265 -20.11 -29.82 -46.09
N ASP A 266 -19.81 -28.59 -46.49
CA ASP A 266 -18.58 -28.25 -47.21
C ASP A 266 -17.37 -28.13 -46.25
N ASP A 267 -16.17 -28.19 -46.82
CA ASP A 267 -14.85 -28.26 -46.17
C ASP A 267 -14.37 -27.15 -45.19
N ILE A 268 -15.12 -26.25 -44.57
CA ILE A 268 -14.60 -25.07 -43.79
C ILE A 268 -13.42 -24.23 -44.40
N ALA A 269 -13.24 -23.00 -43.94
CA ALA A 269 -12.09 -22.18 -44.37
C ALA A 269 -10.76 -22.76 -43.87
N GLU A 270 -9.63 -22.45 -44.52
CA GLU A 270 -8.32 -22.96 -44.10
C GLU A 270 -7.79 -22.32 -42.80
N SER A 271 -8.23 -21.09 -42.50
CA SER A 271 -7.81 -20.31 -41.33
C SER A 271 -8.88 -19.27 -40.94
N PRO A 272 -8.81 -18.70 -39.71
CA PRO A 272 -9.68 -17.59 -39.32
C PRO A 272 -9.60 -16.37 -40.26
N ALA A 273 -8.42 -16.10 -40.82
CA ALA A 273 -8.19 -15.02 -41.78
C ALA A 273 -8.92 -15.25 -43.11
N ALA A 274 -8.89 -16.48 -43.63
CA ALA A 274 -9.64 -16.87 -44.82
C ALA A 274 -11.16 -16.76 -44.58
N ALA A 275 -11.64 -17.22 -43.41
CA ALA A 275 -13.04 -17.09 -43.01
C ALA A 275 -13.51 -15.62 -42.92
N ALA A 276 -12.66 -14.72 -42.40
CA ALA A 276 -12.96 -13.29 -42.32
C ALA A 276 -13.04 -12.62 -43.71
N ARG A 277 -12.14 -12.99 -44.63
CA ARG A 277 -12.18 -12.54 -46.04
C ARG A 277 -13.48 -13.00 -46.71
N GLU A 278 -13.83 -14.25 -46.50
CA GLU A 278 -15.08 -14.82 -46.97
C GLU A 278 -16.30 -14.05 -46.42
N ARG A 279 -16.35 -13.69 -45.14
CA ARG A 279 -17.49 -12.90 -44.61
C ARG A 279 -17.55 -11.45 -45.11
N SER A 280 -16.39 -10.86 -45.41
CA SER A 280 -16.28 -9.46 -45.84
C SER A 280 -16.31 -9.25 -47.36
N ARG A 281 -16.29 -10.32 -48.16
CA ARG A 281 -16.45 -10.28 -49.62
C ARG A 281 -17.73 -9.54 -50.04
N LYS A 282 -17.66 -8.78 -51.13
CA LYS A 282 -18.84 -8.16 -51.74
C LYS A 282 -18.84 -8.26 -53.25
N CYS A 283 -20.03 -8.52 -53.80
CA CYS A 283 -20.24 -8.66 -55.23
C CYS A 283 -21.43 -7.82 -55.67
N TRP A 284 -21.14 -6.82 -56.47
CA TRP A 284 -22.06 -5.72 -56.78
C TRP A 284 -22.38 -5.66 -58.25
N THR A 285 -23.55 -5.11 -58.58
CA THR A 285 -23.96 -4.80 -59.94
C THR A 285 -24.28 -3.32 -60.11
N THR A 286 -23.89 -2.76 -61.25
CA THR A 286 -24.29 -1.40 -61.64
C THR A 286 -25.68 -1.36 -62.29
N ARG A 287 -26.26 -2.53 -62.58
CA ARG A 287 -27.61 -2.74 -63.13
C ARG A 287 -28.37 -3.73 -62.23
N PRO A 288 -28.86 -3.29 -61.06
CA PRO A 288 -29.70 -4.15 -60.23
C PRO A 288 -30.92 -4.61 -61.04
N GLY A 289 -31.30 -5.87 -60.90
CA GLY A 289 -32.47 -6.43 -61.56
C GLY A 289 -33.78 -5.80 -61.06
N GLY A 290 -34.90 -6.20 -61.66
CA GLY A 290 -36.23 -5.75 -61.22
C GLY A 290 -36.68 -6.31 -59.86
N ASP A 291 -36.02 -7.36 -59.37
CA ASP A 291 -36.33 -8.04 -58.11
C ASP A 291 -35.88 -7.20 -56.90
N PRO A 292 -36.75 -6.90 -55.92
CA PRO A 292 -36.39 -6.29 -54.65
C PRO A 292 -35.15 -6.91 -53.97
N ALA A 293 -34.97 -8.24 -54.07
CA ALA A 293 -33.82 -8.95 -53.48
C ALA A 293 -32.48 -8.58 -54.14
N THR A 294 -32.49 -8.10 -55.39
CA THR A 294 -31.28 -7.69 -56.11
C THR A 294 -30.94 -6.20 -55.93
N ARG A 295 -31.84 -5.40 -55.33
CA ARG A 295 -31.56 -3.98 -55.05
C ARG A 295 -30.49 -3.78 -54.00
N THR A 296 -30.36 -4.73 -53.06
CA THR A 296 -29.30 -4.73 -52.05
C THR A 296 -27.94 -5.06 -52.63
N LEU A 297 -27.85 -5.51 -53.89
CA LEU A 297 -26.60 -5.76 -54.64
C LEU A 297 -26.20 -4.58 -55.53
N GLN A 298 -26.89 -3.44 -55.42
CA GLN A 298 -26.54 -2.25 -56.20
C GLN A 298 -25.17 -1.72 -55.77
N ALA A 299 -24.26 -1.58 -56.75
CA ALA A 299 -22.93 -1.06 -56.52
C ALA A 299 -23.01 0.38 -55.97
N PRO A 300 -22.28 0.68 -54.87
CA PRO A 300 -22.20 2.03 -54.34
C PRO A 300 -21.62 2.99 -55.40
N GLN A 301 -21.99 4.27 -55.29
CA GLN A 301 -21.49 5.34 -56.16
C GLN A 301 -19.98 5.58 -55.96
N ARG A 302 -19.46 5.14 -54.83
CA ARG A 302 -18.05 5.22 -54.44
C ARG A 302 -17.48 3.80 -54.38
N ARG A 303 -16.23 3.65 -54.80
CA ARG A 303 -15.50 2.39 -54.72
C ARG A 303 -15.31 2.05 -53.25
N THR A 304 -15.80 0.87 -52.86
CA THR A 304 -15.71 0.42 -51.47
C THR A 304 -15.30 -1.03 -51.37
N VAL A 305 -14.49 -1.32 -50.35
CA VAL A 305 -14.17 -2.67 -49.87
C VAL A 305 -14.59 -2.74 -48.41
N MET A 306 -15.12 -3.89 -47.96
CA MET A 306 -15.50 -4.06 -46.56
C MET A 306 -14.36 -4.71 -45.79
N LEU A 307 -14.08 -4.20 -44.60
CA LEU A 307 -13.14 -4.79 -43.65
C LEU A 307 -13.92 -5.43 -42.50
N GLU A 308 -13.72 -6.72 -42.25
CA GLU A 308 -14.20 -7.34 -41.02
C GLU A 308 -13.32 -6.91 -39.85
N TRP A 309 -13.95 -6.35 -38.81
CA TRP A 309 -13.30 -6.02 -37.55
C TRP A 309 -14.00 -6.73 -36.40
N SER A 310 -13.26 -7.53 -35.63
CA SER A 310 -13.78 -8.30 -34.49
C SER A 310 -13.33 -7.74 -33.15
N PHE A 311 -14.25 -7.69 -32.19
CA PHE A 311 -14.00 -7.36 -30.79
C PHE A 311 -14.25 -8.58 -29.89
N PRO A 312 -13.33 -8.88 -28.96
CA PRO A 312 -13.61 -9.83 -27.90
C PRO A 312 -14.42 -9.14 -26.80
N VAL A 313 -15.72 -9.40 -26.75
CA VAL A 313 -16.60 -8.83 -25.72
C VAL A 313 -16.50 -9.68 -24.46
N LEU A 314 -15.80 -9.21 -23.42
CA LEU A 314 -15.73 -9.90 -22.14
C LEU A 314 -17.01 -9.64 -21.34
N VAL A 315 -17.86 -10.65 -21.23
CA VAL A 315 -19.15 -10.59 -20.55
C VAL A 315 -19.01 -11.02 -19.08
N ALA A 316 -19.52 -10.20 -18.17
CA ALA A 316 -19.65 -10.49 -16.76
C ALA A 316 -21.10 -10.30 -16.28
N ALA A 317 -21.57 -11.15 -15.38
CA ALA A 317 -22.88 -11.03 -14.76
C ALA A 317 -22.75 -10.53 -13.32
N VAL A 318 -23.56 -9.54 -12.95
CA VAL A 318 -23.53 -8.90 -11.63
C VAL A 318 -24.95 -8.77 -11.06
N ASP A 319 -25.06 -8.66 -9.74
CA ASP A 319 -26.30 -8.23 -9.08
C ASP A 319 -26.35 -6.69 -9.06
N PRO A 320 -27.19 -6.02 -9.88
CA PRO A 320 -27.15 -4.57 -10.00
C PRO A 320 -27.47 -3.84 -8.69
N ALA A 321 -28.26 -4.45 -7.81
CA ALA A 321 -28.62 -3.86 -6.52
C ALA A 321 -27.44 -3.90 -5.55
N GLN A 322 -26.66 -4.99 -5.57
CA GLN A 322 -25.44 -5.10 -4.74
C GLN A 322 -24.29 -4.24 -5.31
N GLU A 323 -24.16 -4.14 -6.64
CA GLU A 323 -23.15 -3.25 -7.25
C GLU A 323 -23.44 -1.79 -6.91
N ALA A 324 -24.72 -1.37 -7.01
CA ALA A 324 -25.15 -0.05 -6.59
C ALA A 324 -24.83 0.23 -5.11
N ALA A 325 -25.03 -0.77 -4.24
CA ALA A 325 -24.73 -0.64 -2.81
C ALA A 325 -23.22 -0.51 -2.51
N LEU A 326 -22.33 -1.03 -3.36
CA LEU A 326 -20.89 -0.78 -3.25
C LEU A 326 -20.50 0.64 -3.67
N GLY A 327 -21.17 1.20 -4.68
CA GLY A 327 -20.87 2.51 -5.27
C GLY A 327 -21.34 3.73 -4.44
N GLY A 328 -22.11 3.51 -3.38
CA GLY A 328 -22.67 4.57 -2.53
C GLY A 328 -24.10 4.99 -2.91
N ASP A 329 -24.49 6.22 -2.59
CA ASP A 329 -25.89 6.66 -2.69
C ASP A 329 -26.35 6.99 -4.13
N ASP A 330 -25.42 7.25 -5.06
CA ASP A 330 -25.77 7.59 -6.45
C ASP A 330 -25.65 6.35 -7.35
N VAL A 331 -26.76 5.97 -7.99
CA VAL A 331 -26.82 4.78 -8.84
C VAL A 331 -26.65 5.18 -10.31
N PRO A 332 -25.54 4.74 -10.96
CA PRO A 332 -25.28 4.99 -12.38
C PRO A 332 -26.46 4.67 -13.29
N ALA A 333 -26.59 5.42 -14.38
CA ALA A 333 -27.66 5.20 -15.38
C ALA A 333 -27.56 3.81 -16.04
N SER A 334 -26.34 3.31 -16.24
CA SER A 334 -26.04 1.97 -16.76
C SER A 334 -26.57 0.88 -15.82
N LEU A 335 -26.33 0.96 -14.51
CA LEU A 335 -26.88 0.04 -13.52
C LEU A 335 -28.41 0.09 -13.46
N ARG A 336 -29.02 1.27 -13.58
CA ARG A 336 -30.48 1.41 -13.67
C ARG A 336 -31.06 0.81 -14.95
N ALA A 337 -30.39 1.00 -16.09
CA ALA A 337 -30.77 0.39 -17.36
C ALA A 337 -30.70 -1.13 -17.27
N LEU A 338 -29.62 -1.66 -16.69
CA LEU A 338 -29.44 -3.11 -16.49
C LEU A 338 -30.48 -3.70 -15.54
N ALA A 339 -30.85 -2.99 -14.47
CA ALA A 339 -31.90 -3.41 -13.54
C ALA A 339 -33.33 -3.30 -14.11
N GLY A 340 -33.51 -2.63 -15.26
CA GLY A 340 -34.81 -2.42 -15.91
C GLY A 340 -35.46 -3.72 -16.41
N PRO A 341 -36.74 -3.68 -16.78
CA PRO A 341 -37.40 -4.83 -17.41
C PRO A 341 -36.69 -5.19 -18.72
N ALA A 342 -36.61 -6.49 -19.02
CA ALA A 342 -36.08 -6.95 -20.29
C ALA A 342 -36.85 -6.28 -21.46
N PRO A 343 -36.17 -5.93 -22.57
CA PRO A 343 -36.83 -5.26 -23.69
C PRO A 343 -38.03 -6.08 -24.19
N ALA A 344 -39.14 -5.39 -24.48
CA ALA A 344 -40.35 -6.03 -25.01
C ALA A 344 -40.03 -6.64 -26.38
N THR A 345 -40.35 -7.92 -26.53
CA THR A 345 -40.11 -8.77 -27.71
C THR A 345 -40.46 -8.09 -29.02
N GLY A 346 -39.46 -7.85 -29.88
CA GLY A 346 -39.63 -7.28 -31.22
C GLY A 346 -39.44 -8.27 -32.37
N THR A 347 -38.96 -9.50 -32.12
CA THR A 347 -38.55 -10.42 -33.19
C THR A 347 -39.22 -11.78 -33.01
N GLY A 348 -39.88 -12.27 -34.07
CA GLY A 348 -40.55 -13.57 -34.11
C GLY A 348 -39.59 -14.78 -34.10
N THR A 349 -38.43 -14.67 -33.47
CA THR A 349 -37.36 -15.68 -33.45
C THR A 349 -37.42 -16.63 -32.25
N GLY A 350 -38.30 -16.41 -31.26
CA GLY A 350 -38.52 -17.35 -30.16
C GLY A 350 -37.47 -17.39 -29.03
N SER A 351 -36.32 -16.72 -29.19
CA SER A 351 -35.30 -16.56 -28.14
C SER A 351 -35.50 -15.24 -27.40
N LEU A 352 -35.51 -15.26 -26.07
CA LEU A 352 -35.59 -14.06 -25.22
C LEU A 352 -34.19 -13.42 -25.13
N PRO A 353 -34.01 -12.17 -25.59
CA PRO A 353 -32.71 -11.51 -25.49
C PRO A 353 -32.33 -11.19 -24.04
N VAL A 354 -31.08 -11.48 -23.68
CA VAL A 354 -30.49 -11.21 -22.37
C VAL A 354 -30.01 -9.75 -22.34
N PRO A 355 -30.58 -8.85 -21.53
CA PRO A 355 -30.17 -7.46 -21.51
C PRO A 355 -28.73 -7.29 -20.99
N VAL A 356 -27.94 -6.51 -21.72
CA VAL A 356 -26.55 -6.16 -21.42
C VAL A 356 -26.32 -4.66 -21.55
N VAL A 357 -25.43 -4.14 -20.72
CA VAL A 357 -24.81 -2.82 -20.93
C VAL A 357 -23.39 -3.01 -21.39
N VAL A 358 -22.97 -2.22 -22.39
CA VAL A 358 -21.63 -2.35 -23.02
C VAL A 358 -20.76 -1.13 -22.71
N ALA A 359 -19.45 -1.28 -22.78
CA ALA A 359 -18.53 -0.18 -22.50
C ALA A 359 -18.70 0.96 -23.52
N ALA A 360 -18.53 2.22 -23.08
CA ALA A 360 -18.58 3.38 -23.98
C ALA A 360 -17.44 3.40 -25.01
N GLN A 361 -16.32 2.76 -24.68
CA GLN A 361 -15.13 2.68 -25.52
C GLN A 361 -14.52 1.29 -25.39
N PRO A 362 -13.91 0.76 -26.47
CA PRO A 362 -13.34 -0.59 -26.46
C PRO A 362 -12.06 -0.69 -25.61
N HIS A 363 -11.35 0.43 -25.37
CA HIS A 363 -10.05 0.47 -24.66
C HIS A 363 -9.00 -0.50 -25.25
N VAL A 364 -9.07 -0.76 -26.55
CA VAL A 364 -8.14 -1.64 -27.28
C VAL A 364 -7.19 -0.80 -28.13
N ASP A 365 -5.90 -1.10 -28.05
CA ASP A 365 -4.87 -0.47 -28.89
C ASP A 365 -4.63 -1.28 -30.15
N ALA A 366 -5.54 -1.14 -31.11
CA ALA A 366 -5.46 -1.78 -32.42
C ALA A 366 -5.84 -0.79 -33.52
N GLN A 367 -5.07 -0.81 -34.61
CA GLN A 367 -5.35 -0.05 -35.83
C GLN A 367 -5.03 -0.91 -37.06
N ALA A 368 -5.77 -0.72 -38.13
CA ALA A 368 -5.58 -1.38 -39.41
C ALA A 368 -5.23 -0.34 -40.48
N GLU A 369 -4.06 -0.48 -41.09
CA GLU A 369 -3.72 0.25 -42.32
C GLU A 369 -4.17 -0.60 -43.50
N VAL A 370 -5.17 -0.11 -44.22
CA VAL A 370 -5.79 -0.80 -45.34
C VAL A 370 -5.29 -0.19 -46.64
N THR A 371 -4.67 -1.01 -47.48
CA THR A 371 -4.25 -0.64 -48.84
C THR A 371 -5.11 -1.36 -49.85
N VAL A 372 -5.85 -0.62 -50.67
CA VAL A 372 -6.74 -1.20 -51.68
C VAL A 372 -6.09 -1.13 -53.04
N ARG A 373 -5.93 -2.29 -53.67
CA ARG A 373 -5.46 -2.45 -55.04
C ARG A 373 -6.62 -2.71 -55.98
N ARG A 374 -6.55 -2.16 -57.19
CA ARG A 374 -7.41 -2.57 -58.31
C ARG A 374 -6.65 -3.59 -59.14
N LEU A 375 -7.22 -4.78 -59.28
CA LEU A 375 -6.60 -5.82 -60.10
C LEU A 375 -6.73 -5.48 -61.59
N PRO A 376 -5.81 -5.99 -62.43
CA PRO A 376 -5.91 -5.86 -63.88
C PRO A 376 -7.24 -6.35 -64.46
N ASP A 377 -7.68 -5.78 -65.58
CA ASP A 377 -8.97 -6.10 -66.20
C ASP A 377 -9.08 -7.58 -66.64
N ASP A 378 -7.96 -8.22 -66.98
CA ASP A 378 -7.88 -9.66 -67.29
C ASP A 378 -8.10 -10.53 -66.04
N ALA A 379 -7.62 -10.10 -64.87
CA ALA A 379 -7.92 -10.77 -63.61
C ALA A 379 -9.41 -10.64 -63.23
N ALA A 380 -9.99 -9.44 -63.41
CA ALA A 380 -11.44 -9.24 -63.22
C ALA A 380 -12.28 -10.05 -64.23
N ALA A 381 -11.80 -10.19 -65.47
CA ALA A 381 -12.44 -11.04 -66.48
C ALA A 381 -12.38 -12.53 -66.10
N ARG A 382 -11.23 -13.00 -65.63
CA ARG A 382 -11.06 -14.38 -65.13
C ARG A 382 -11.93 -14.66 -63.90
N PHE A 383 -12.05 -13.71 -62.98
CA PHE A 383 -12.99 -13.84 -61.84
C PHE A 383 -14.44 -14.05 -62.31
N ALA A 384 -14.83 -13.33 -63.38
CA ALA A 384 -16.16 -13.42 -63.97
C ALA A 384 -16.44 -14.74 -64.72
N GLU A 385 -15.44 -15.60 -64.93
CA GLU A 385 -15.62 -16.94 -65.49
C GLU A 385 -16.15 -17.95 -64.46
N GLY A 386 -16.22 -17.56 -63.18
CA GLY A 386 -16.77 -18.36 -62.09
C GLY A 386 -15.74 -19.34 -61.54
N LEU A 387 -14.83 -18.82 -60.73
CA LEU A 387 -13.76 -19.62 -60.10
C LEU A 387 -14.25 -20.32 -58.83
N PRO A 388 -13.77 -21.54 -58.54
CA PRO A 388 -13.97 -22.15 -57.24
C PRO A 388 -13.19 -21.40 -56.15
N LEU A 389 -13.62 -21.55 -54.88
CA LEU A 389 -13.09 -20.77 -53.75
C LEU A 389 -11.56 -20.89 -53.57
N ASP A 390 -11.01 -22.07 -53.82
CA ASP A 390 -9.57 -22.37 -53.72
C ASP A 390 -8.74 -21.69 -54.81
N GLU A 391 -9.31 -21.43 -55.99
CA GLU A 391 -8.64 -20.70 -57.07
C GLU A 391 -8.72 -19.17 -56.93
N ILE A 392 -9.72 -18.66 -56.20
CA ILE A 392 -9.90 -17.22 -55.97
C ILE A 392 -8.67 -16.66 -55.24
N ASP A 393 -8.15 -17.35 -54.24
CA ASP A 393 -7.01 -16.88 -53.44
C ASP A 393 -5.77 -16.60 -54.28
N ALA A 394 -5.45 -17.51 -55.19
CA ALA A 394 -4.34 -17.35 -56.13
C ALA A 394 -4.57 -16.14 -57.07
N LEU A 395 -5.81 -15.88 -57.45
CA LEU A 395 -6.15 -14.72 -58.27
C LEU A 395 -6.02 -13.40 -57.49
N LEU A 396 -6.48 -13.34 -56.23
CA LEU A 396 -6.42 -12.14 -55.40
C LEU A 396 -4.98 -11.68 -55.09
N ALA A 397 -4.03 -12.62 -55.09
CA ALA A 397 -2.60 -12.36 -54.97
C ALA A 397 -1.99 -11.63 -56.18
N THR A 398 -2.73 -11.48 -57.29
CA THR A 398 -2.27 -10.77 -58.49
C THR A 398 -1.94 -9.31 -58.15
N PRO A 399 -0.74 -8.81 -58.47
CA PRO A 399 -0.39 -7.41 -58.24
C PRO A 399 -1.28 -6.45 -59.03
N GLY A 400 -1.57 -5.29 -58.46
CA GLY A 400 -2.36 -4.24 -59.10
C GLY A 400 -2.02 -2.85 -58.53
N PRO A 401 -2.31 -1.76 -59.26
CA PRO A 401 -2.12 -0.41 -58.75
C PRO A 401 -2.96 -0.16 -57.48
N VAL A 402 -2.36 0.55 -56.52
CA VAL A 402 -3.05 1.04 -55.33
C VAL A 402 -3.99 2.17 -55.75
N VAL A 403 -5.28 2.02 -55.42
CA VAL A 403 -6.32 3.01 -55.71
C VAL A 403 -6.72 3.83 -54.47
N GLY A 404 -6.36 3.36 -53.27
CA GLY A 404 -6.57 4.10 -52.03
C GLY A 404 -5.89 3.43 -50.84
N THR A 405 -5.64 4.23 -49.81
CA THR A 405 -5.16 3.77 -48.50
C THR A 405 -5.97 4.47 -47.43
N GLU A 406 -6.38 3.73 -46.41
CA GLU A 406 -7.15 4.25 -45.28
C GLU A 406 -6.66 3.61 -43.98
N THR A 407 -6.64 4.37 -42.88
CA THR A 407 -6.36 3.82 -41.55
C THR A 407 -7.66 3.76 -40.75
N VAL A 408 -7.98 2.58 -40.24
CA VAL A 408 -9.13 2.34 -39.37
C VAL A 408 -8.64 2.05 -37.96
N THR A 409 -9.17 2.78 -36.97
CA THR A 409 -8.87 2.55 -35.55
C THR A 409 -9.93 1.66 -34.91
N ALA A 410 -9.58 0.98 -33.82
CA ALA A 410 -10.53 0.24 -33.00
C ALA A 410 -11.72 1.13 -32.55
N ASP A 411 -11.47 2.39 -32.18
CA ASP A 411 -12.54 3.30 -31.76
C ASP A 411 -13.56 3.55 -32.88
N ARG A 412 -13.10 3.83 -34.12
CA ARG A 412 -14.00 4.01 -35.27
C ARG A 412 -14.80 2.75 -35.59
N ALA A 413 -14.15 1.59 -35.55
CA ALA A 413 -14.84 0.32 -35.76
C ALA A 413 -15.87 0.05 -34.65
N TYR A 414 -15.57 0.43 -33.40
CA TYR A 414 -16.51 0.29 -32.28
C TYR A 414 -17.70 1.25 -32.38
N GLU A 415 -17.48 2.49 -32.82
CA GLU A 415 -18.55 3.44 -33.11
C GLU A 415 -19.53 2.90 -34.17
N GLU A 416 -19.02 2.26 -35.22
CA GLU A 416 -19.83 1.60 -36.25
C GLU A 416 -20.63 0.43 -35.64
N LEU A 417 -20.02 -0.39 -34.80
CA LEU A 417 -20.69 -1.50 -34.11
C LEU A 417 -21.85 -1.00 -33.23
N ILE A 418 -21.63 0.05 -32.43
CA ILE A 418 -22.65 0.64 -31.56
C ILE A 418 -23.72 1.38 -32.36
N GLY A 419 -23.34 2.07 -33.44
CA GLY A 419 -24.27 2.74 -34.35
C GLY A 419 -25.24 1.75 -35.00
N GLN A 420 -24.73 0.63 -35.52
CA GLN A 420 -25.58 -0.44 -36.08
C GLN A 420 -26.52 -1.04 -35.03
N ALA A 421 -26.06 -1.20 -33.79
CA ALA A 421 -26.89 -1.69 -32.69
C ALA A 421 -28.00 -0.70 -32.28
N ALA A 422 -27.83 0.60 -32.53
CA ALA A 422 -28.87 1.60 -32.28
C ALA A 422 -29.98 1.60 -33.36
N GLU A 423 -29.66 1.20 -34.59
CA GLU A 423 -30.58 1.19 -35.73
C GLU A 423 -31.36 -0.12 -35.89
N SER A 424 -30.86 -1.22 -35.32
CA SER A 424 -31.57 -2.49 -35.26
C SER A 424 -31.29 -3.15 -33.91
N PRO A 425 -32.31 -3.70 -33.21
CA PRO A 425 -32.15 -4.38 -31.92
C PRO A 425 -31.47 -5.76 -32.08
N VAL A 426 -30.46 -5.87 -32.94
CA VAL A 426 -29.69 -7.08 -33.23
C VAL A 426 -28.55 -7.19 -32.21
N ASP A 427 -28.64 -8.25 -31.43
CA ASP A 427 -28.20 -8.35 -30.05
C ASP A 427 -26.88 -9.10 -29.81
N ILE A 428 -25.95 -9.27 -30.75
CA ILE A 428 -24.80 -10.20 -30.53
C ILE A 428 -25.30 -11.65 -30.30
N LEU A 429 -25.45 -12.39 -31.40
CA LEU A 429 -25.62 -13.85 -31.34
C LEU A 429 -24.39 -14.47 -30.65
N VAL A 430 -24.64 -15.28 -29.64
CA VAL A 430 -23.60 -16.06 -28.98
C VAL A 430 -23.64 -17.46 -29.55
N ASP A 431 -22.79 -17.75 -30.54
CA ASP A 431 -22.64 -19.10 -31.08
C ASP A 431 -21.66 -19.94 -30.25
N SER A 432 -20.68 -19.28 -29.64
CA SER A 432 -19.68 -19.86 -28.75
C SER A 432 -19.11 -18.76 -27.87
N PHE A 433 -18.53 -19.12 -26.73
CA PHE A 433 -17.76 -18.19 -25.92
C PHE A 433 -16.43 -18.82 -25.50
N TRP A 434 -15.48 -18.00 -25.05
CA TRP A 434 -14.14 -18.44 -24.67
C TRP A 434 -13.83 -18.06 -23.24
N THR A 435 -13.29 -19.01 -22.48
CA THR A 435 -12.66 -18.71 -21.19
C THR A 435 -11.15 -18.81 -21.31
N THR A 436 -10.45 -18.21 -20.34
CA THR A 436 -8.99 -18.20 -20.33
C THR A 436 -8.46 -18.78 -19.03
N GLU A 437 -7.29 -19.43 -19.11
CA GLU A 437 -6.59 -19.86 -17.90
C GLU A 437 -5.81 -18.69 -17.25
N PRO A 438 -5.53 -18.76 -15.94
CA PRO A 438 -4.59 -17.85 -15.30
C PRO A 438 -3.18 -17.91 -15.90
N THR A 439 -2.50 -16.76 -15.97
CA THR A 439 -1.11 -16.68 -16.42
C THR A 439 -0.18 -17.35 -15.40
N ARG A 440 0.72 -18.21 -15.89
CA ARG A 440 1.79 -18.81 -15.08
C ARG A 440 3.06 -17.99 -15.19
N TYR A 441 3.81 -17.88 -14.09
CA TYR A 441 5.02 -17.04 -14.01
C TYR A 441 6.25 -17.86 -13.61
N ASP A 442 7.39 -17.47 -14.16
CA ASP A 442 8.71 -17.79 -13.65
C ASP A 442 9.25 -16.59 -12.86
N VAL A 443 9.69 -16.82 -11.62
CA VAL A 443 10.18 -15.77 -10.73
C VAL A 443 11.69 -15.60 -10.92
N GLY A 444 12.08 -14.43 -11.43
CA GLY A 444 13.47 -14.05 -11.65
C GLY A 444 14.17 -13.46 -10.43
N ALA A 445 15.44 -13.07 -10.61
CA ALA A 445 16.22 -12.40 -9.57
C ALA A 445 15.56 -11.06 -9.18
N GLY A 446 15.55 -10.73 -7.89
CA GLY A 446 14.91 -9.51 -7.39
C GLY A 446 13.38 -9.54 -7.39
N GLY A 447 12.76 -10.69 -7.68
CA GLY A 447 11.29 -10.85 -7.65
C GLY A 447 10.57 -10.47 -8.94
N VAL A 448 11.31 -10.14 -10.01
CA VAL A 448 10.75 -9.84 -11.35
C VAL A 448 9.98 -11.04 -11.88
N LEU A 449 8.79 -10.80 -12.43
CA LEU A 449 7.91 -11.84 -12.95
C LEU A 449 8.07 -11.99 -14.45
N ARG A 450 8.20 -13.23 -14.95
CA ARG A 450 8.22 -13.54 -16.38
C ARG A 450 7.04 -14.45 -16.71
N PRO A 451 6.03 -13.98 -17.47
CA PRO A 451 4.90 -14.82 -17.83
C PRO A 451 5.33 -15.87 -18.84
N ARG A 452 4.86 -17.11 -18.66
CA ARG A 452 5.11 -18.20 -19.59
C ARG A 452 4.25 -18.05 -20.83
N THR A 453 4.86 -18.22 -21.99
CA THR A 453 4.14 -18.21 -23.27
C THR A 453 3.31 -19.47 -23.43
N VAL A 454 2.18 -19.34 -24.10
CA VAL A 454 1.25 -20.42 -24.42
C VAL A 454 0.84 -20.29 -25.87
N ASP A 455 1.09 -21.34 -26.63
CA ASP A 455 0.61 -21.48 -27.99
C ASP A 455 -0.86 -21.94 -28.00
N ASN A 456 -1.69 -21.24 -28.77
CA ASN A 456 -3.10 -21.55 -28.97
C ASN A 456 -3.32 -21.86 -30.45
N SER A 457 -3.59 -23.12 -30.75
CA SER A 457 -3.95 -23.56 -32.10
C SER A 457 -5.15 -22.78 -32.64
N GLU A 458 -5.18 -22.55 -33.96
CA GLU A 458 -6.35 -21.96 -34.65
C GLU A 458 -7.64 -22.74 -34.41
N ASP A 459 -7.56 -24.04 -34.10
CA ASP A 459 -8.70 -24.89 -33.75
C ASP A 459 -9.47 -24.35 -32.53
N ALA A 460 -8.81 -23.57 -31.68
CA ALA A 460 -9.46 -22.89 -30.56
C ALA A 460 -10.58 -21.95 -31.01
N TRP A 461 -10.55 -21.45 -32.26
CA TRP A 461 -11.53 -20.49 -32.80
C TRP A 461 -12.58 -21.13 -33.72
N ARG A 462 -12.66 -22.46 -33.77
CA ARG A 462 -13.66 -23.17 -34.58
C ARG A 462 -15.08 -22.90 -34.08
N SER A 463 -16.01 -22.85 -35.02
CA SER A 463 -17.45 -22.76 -34.78
C SER A 463 -18.19 -23.84 -35.57
N SER A 464 -19.07 -24.57 -34.90
CA SER A 464 -19.98 -25.53 -35.54
C SER A 464 -21.23 -24.85 -36.14
N VAL A 465 -21.44 -23.58 -35.82
CA VAL A 465 -22.63 -22.80 -36.21
C VAL A 465 -22.33 -21.92 -37.44
N ARG A 466 -21.06 -21.63 -37.73
CA ARG A 466 -20.69 -20.80 -38.89
C ARG A 466 -20.31 -21.69 -40.07
N VAL A 467 -20.82 -21.36 -41.25
CA VAL A 467 -20.53 -22.09 -42.49
C VAL A 467 -19.05 -22.03 -42.87
N GLU A 468 -18.36 -20.94 -42.54
CA GLU A 468 -16.91 -20.83 -42.74
C GLU A 468 -16.09 -21.63 -41.72
N GLY A 469 -16.72 -22.16 -40.67
CA GLY A 469 -16.09 -23.00 -39.65
C GLY A 469 -15.32 -22.27 -38.54
N TYR A 470 -15.19 -20.94 -38.62
CA TYR A 470 -14.48 -20.11 -37.62
C TYR A 470 -15.32 -18.92 -37.18
N VAL A 471 -15.20 -18.55 -35.90
CA VAL A 471 -15.75 -17.28 -35.40
C VAL A 471 -14.96 -16.08 -35.90
N PRO A 472 -15.51 -14.85 -35.80
CA PRO A 472 -14.73 -13.65 -36.01
C PRO A 472 -13.61 -13.55 -34.98
N THR A 473 -12.37 -13.71 -35.43
CA THR A 473 -11.20 -13.73 -34.54
C THR A 473 -10.35 -12.48 -34.78
N PRO A 474 -9.99 -11.73 -33.73
CA PRO A 474 -9.07 -10.61 -33.85
C PRO A 474 -7.73 -11.10 -34.43
N PRO A 475 -7.16 -10.44 -35.46
CA PRO A 475 -5.87 -10.85 -36.04
C PRO A 475 -4.74 -10.92 -35.02
N LEU A 476 -4.82 -10.10 -33.97
CA LEU A 476 -3.88 -10.06 -32.84
C LEU A 476 -3.93 -11.32 -31.96
N ALA A 477 -4.88 -12.23 -32.18
CA ALA A 477 -4.90 -13.56 -31.58
C ALA A 477 -3.80 -14.49 -32.11
N ALA A 478 -3.19 -14.16 -33.25
CA ALA A 478 -2.06 -14.90 -33.82
C ALA A 478 -0.71 -14.59 -33.15
N ASP A 479 -0.59 -13.50 -32.37
CA ASP A 479 0.64 -13.18 -31.64
C ASP A 479 0.83 -14.07 -30.39
N THR A 480 2.01 -13.98 -29.77
CA THR A 480 2.37 -14.76 -28.58
C THR A 480 1.33 -14.62 -27.46
N GLY A 481 0.66 -15.74 -27.16
CA GLY A 481 -0.25 -15.85 -26.02
C GLY A 481 0.48 -16.10 -24.70
N PHE A 482 -0.17 -15.73 -23.59
CA PHE A 482 0.32 -15.94 -22.21
C PHE A 482 -0.62 -16.80 -21.36
N ARG A 483 -1.68 -17.30 -21.99
CA ARG A 483 -2.71 -18.12 -21.37
C ARG A 483 -3.35 -19.01 -22.42
N ARG A 484 -3.88 -20.15 -21.97
CA ARG A 484 -4.66 -21.03 -22.83
C ARG A 484 -6.08 -20.51 -22.93
N VAL A 485 -6.59 -20.43 -24.16
CA VAL A 485 -7.98 -20.08 -24.46
C VAL A 485 -8.76 -21.38 -24.62
N ARG A 486 -9.92 -21.50 -23.97
CA ARG A 486 -10.80 -22.67 -24.02
C ARG A 486 -12.13 -22.29 -24.67
N PRO A 487 -12.49 -22.87 -25.83
CA PRO A 487 -13.79 -22.66 -26.44
C PRO A 487 -14.89 -23.42 -25.69
N HIS A 488 -16.05 -22.80 -25.58
CA HIS A 488 -17.30 -23.39 -25.11
C HIS A 488 -18.33 -23.22 -26.23
N PRO A 489 -18.45 -24.23 -27.11
CA PRO A 489 -19.33 -24.14 -28.26
C PRO A 489 -20.80 -24.26 -27.82
N GLY A 490 -21.67 -23.44 -28.40
CA GLY A 490 -23.11 -23.60 -28.25
C GLY A 490 -23.61 -24.81 -29.04
N SER A 491 -24.57 -25.53 -28.47
CA SER A 491 -25.27 -26.63 -29.14
C SER A 491 -26.57 -26.11 -29.75
N ALA A 492 -26.50 -25.55 -30.95
CA ALA A 492 -27.70 -25.21 -31.71
C ALA A 492 -28.38 -26.50 -32.21
N ASN A 493 -29.40 -26.98 -31.50
CA ASN A 493 -30.05 -28.24 -31.85
C ASN A 493 -31.42 -27.98 -32.50
N ALA A 494 -31.42 -27.95 -33.84
CA ALA A 494 -32.64 -27.73 -34.63
C ALA A 494 -33.74 -28.77 -34.39
N GLN A 495 -33.43 -29.91 -33.75
CA GLN A 495 -34.39 -30.98 -33.42
C GLN A 495 -35.07 -30.83 -32.05
N THR A 496 -34.48 -30.12 -31.08
CA THR A 496 -35.06 -29.91 -29.74
C THR A 496 -35.81 -28.58 -29.59
N GLY A 497 -35.57 -27.62 -30.50
CA GLY A 497 -36.22 -26.31 -30.47
C GLY A 497 -35.48 -25.27 -29.62
N ASP A 498 -34.31 -25.60 -29.08
CA ASP A 498 -33.45 -24.68 -28.33
C ASP A 498 -32.77 -23.70 -29.29
N LEU A 499 -32.91 -22.41 -29.01
CA LEU A 499 -32.34 -21.32 -29.81
C LEU A 499 -31.14 -20.74 -29.07
N LEU A 500 -30.06 -20.45 -29.79
CA LEU A 500 -28.87 -19.79 -29.24
C LEU A 500 -29.22 -18.44 -28.57
N PRO A 501 -28.46 -18.01 -27.54
CA PRO A 501 -28.76 -16.79 -26.81
C PRO A 501 -28.31 -15.56 -27.60
N HIS A 502 -29.03 -14.47 -27.35
CA HIS A 502 -28.78 -13.15 -27.91
C HIS A 502 -28.63 -12.14 -26.77
N LEU A 503 -27.69 -11.20 -26.86
CA LEU A 503 -27.40 -10.14 -25.88
C LEU A 503 -28.01 -8.75 -26.23
N GLY A 504 -29.16 -8.46 -25.64
CA GLY A 504 -29.87 -7.18 -25.61
C GLY A 504 -29.05 -5.94 -25.27
N ILE A 505 -28.51 -5.13 -26.19
CA ILE A 505 -27.86 -3.86 -25.76
C ILE A 505 -28.92 -2.88 -25.24
N VAL A 506 -29.00 -2.70 -23.92
CA VAL A 506 -29.96 -1.79 -23.26
C VAL A 506 -29.33 -0.46 -22.81
N GLY A 507 -28.02 -0.33 -22.90
CA GLY A 507 -27.31 0.88 -22.53
C GLY A 507 -25.80 0.77 -22.63
N VAL A 508 -25.13 1.87 -22.30
CA VAL A 508 -23.69 2.02 -22.33
C VAL A 508 -23.18 2.44 -20.95
N PHE A 509 -22.04 1.91 -20.50
CA PHE A 509 -21.43 2.23 -19.21
C PHE A 509 -20.05 2.89 -19.35
N GLN A 510 -19.70 3.72 -18.36
CA GLN A 510 -18.34 4.21 -18.17
C GLN A 510 -17.60 3.30 -17.17
N PRO A 511 -16.27 3.13 -17.26
CA PRO A 511 -15.52 2.28 -16.32
C PRO A 511 -15.76 2.59 -14.85
N SER A 512 -16.08 3.84 -14.49
CA SER A 512 -16.43 4.26 -13.12
C SER A 512 -17.78 3.76 -12.62
N ASP A 513 -18.66 3.29 -13.52
CA ASP A 513 -20.01 2.83 -13.16
C ASP A 513 -20.00 1.46 -12.47
N PHE A 514 -18.94 0.67 -12.70
CA PHE A 514 -18.76 -0.67 -12.14
C PHE A 514 -17.38 -0.77 -11.50
N GLU A 515 -17.30 -1.20 -10.24
CA GLU A 515 -16.00 -1.33 -9.58
C GLU A 515 -15.12 -2.36 -10.28
N ALA A 516 -15.72 -3.42 -10.83
CA ALA A 516 -15.03 -4.43 -11.64
C ALA A 516 -14.40 -3.87 -12.93
N ALA A 517 -14.76 -2.65 -13.34
CA ALA A 517 -14.23 -1.96 -14.52
C ALA A 517 -13.34 -0.74 -14.19
N GLY A 518 -13.39 -0.21 -12.95
CA GLY A 518 -12.81 1.09 -12.59
C GLY A 518 -11.52 1.00 -11.77
N PHE A 519 -10.41 0.54 -12.36
CA PHE A 519 -9.15 0.34 -11.65
C PHE A 519 -7.90 0.92 -12.33
N ASP A 520 -6.84 1.17 -11.57
CA ASP A 520 -5.62 1.85 -12.06
C ASP A 520 -4.99 1.18 -13.30
N GLY A 521 -5.02 -0.15 -13.37
CA GLY A 521 -4.57 -0.93 -14.53
C GLY A 521 -5.56 -1.04 -15.69
N ALA A 522 -6.82 -0.61 -15.54
CA ALA A 522 -7.81 -0.63 -16.62
C ALA A 522 -7.46 0.33 -17.76
N HIS A 523 -6.61 1.32 -17.48
CA HIS A 523 -6.12 2.31 -18.44
C HIS A 523 -4.73 1.95 -19.02
N GLY A 524 -4.30 0.70 -18.87
CA GLY A 524 -3.05 0.16 -19.39
C GLY A 524 -1.92 0.06 -18.37
N LEU A 525 -0.87 -0.66 -18.75
CA LEU A 525 0.29 -0.94 -17.92
C LEU A 525 1.44 0.05 -18.24
N PRO A 526 1.94 0.82 -17.26
CA PRO A 526 3.10 1.67 -17.46
C PRO A 526 4.39 0.86 -17.69
N ALA A 527 5.38 1.49 -18.32
CA ALA A 527 6.72 0.91 -18.45
C ALA A 527 7.44 0.83 -17.10
N ALA A 528 8.12 -0.29 -16.83
CA ALA A 528 8.91 -0.48 -15.61
C ALA A 528 10.36 -0.01 -15.73
N ASP A 529 10.89 0.17 -16.95
CA ASP A 529 12.25 0.64 -17.18
C ASP A 529 12.34 1.67 -18.32
N GLN A 530 13.46 2.41 -18.36
CA GLN A 530 13.67 3.47 -19.33
C GLN A 530 13.69 2.97 -20.79
N ARG A 531 14.13 1.72 -21.01
CA ARG A 531 14.12 1.11 -22.34
C ARG A 531 12.68 0.92 -22.82
N SER A 532 11.82 0.38 -21.97
CA SER A 532 10.41 0.14 -22.27
C SER A 532 9.65 1.46 -22.39
N THR A 533 10.00 2.47 -21.59
CA THR A 533 9.47 3.84 -21.76
C THR A 533 9.79 4.40 -23.14
N ALA A 534 11.03 4.22 -23.61
CA ALA A 534 11.44 4.68 -24.93
C ALA A 534 10.75 3.91 -26.07
N LEU A 535 10.55 2.59 -25.91
CA LEU A 535 9.86 1.75 -26.88
C LEU A 535 8.36 2.06 -26.99
N LEU A 536 7.69 2.32 -25.86
CA LEU A 536 6.26 2.67 -25.83
C LEU A 536 6.00 4.16 -26.15
N GLY A 537 7.05 4.98 -26.18
CA GLY A 537 6.96 6.43 -26.42
C GLY A 537 6.27 7.16 -25.27
N ASP A 538 6.62 6.83 -24.03
CA ASP A 538 6.06 7.41 -22.79
C ASP A 538 4.54 7.22 -22.63
N ARG A 539 4.02 6.12 -23.17
CA ARG A 539 2.61 5.73 -23.07
C ARG A 539 2.45 4.37 -22.42
N ASN A 540 1.31 4.13 -21.78
CA ASN A 540 0.97 2.82 -21.22
C ASN A 540 0.70 1.80 -22.34
N LEU A 541 1.06 0.55 -22.07
CA LEU A 541 0.69 -0.63 -22.84
C LEU A 541 -0.80 -0.94 -22.60
N LEU A 542 -1.61 -0.82 -23.65
CA LEU A 542 -3.05 -1.09 -23.59
C LEU A 542 -3.37 -2.53 -24.00
N PRO A 543 -4.59 -3.02 -23.73
CA PRO A 543 -5.05 -4.31 -24.24
C PRO A 543 -4.98 -4.37 -25.77
N SER A 544 -4.46 -5.46 -26.32
CA SER A 544 -4.40 -5.66 -27.78
C SER A 544 -5.73 -6.14 -28.38
N GLY A 545 -6.71 -6.50 -27.55
CA GLY A 545 -7.96 -7.10 -28.03
C GLY A 545 -7.80 -8.59 -28.41
N SER A 546 -6.74 -9.26 -27.94
CA SER A 546 -6.63 -10.72 -27.97
C SER A 546 -6.95 -11.30 -26.59
N PRO A 547 -7.87 -12.28 -26.47
CA PRO A 547 -8.09 -13.00 -25.21
C PRO A 547 -6.89 -13.80 -24.71
N ALA A 548 -5.88 -14.05 -25.57
CA ALA A 548 -4.65 -14.73 -25.19
C ALA A 548 -3.57 -13.76 -24.67
N ALA A 549 -3.76 -12.45 -24.80
CA ALA A 549 -2.77 -11.44 -24.45
C ALA A 549 -2.44 -11.42 -22.95
N TYR A 550 -1.31 -10.78 -22.62
CA TYR A 550 -0.91 -10.60 -21.23
C TYR A 550 -1.90 -9.72 -20.47
N HIS A 551 -2.20 -8.55 -21.04
CA HIS A 551 -3.13 -7.58 -20.49
C HIS A 551 -4.52 -7.73 -21.13
N LEU A 552 -5.50 -8.17 -20.34
CA LEU A 552 -6.84 -8.56 -20.80
C LEU A 552 -7.90 -7.46 -20.75
N GLY A 553 -7.59 -6.30 -20.17
CA GLY A 553 -8.57 -5.24 -19.93
C GLY A 553 -9.69 -5.63 -18.94
N PRO A 554 -10.53 -4.67 -18.53
CA PRO A 554 -11.73 -4.94 -17.74
C PRO A 554 -12.83 -5.64 -18.57
N PRO A 555 -13.88 -6.18 -17.93
CA PRO A 555 -15.08 -6.60 -18.63
C PRO A 555 -15.66 -5.45 -19.49
N THR A 556 -16.06 -5.76 -20.72
CA THR A 556 -16.58 -4.78 -21.68
C THR A 556 -18.10 -4.86 -21.85
N ALA A 557 -18.74 -5.86 -21.22
CA ALA A 557 -20.19 -5.99 -21.15
C ALA A 557 -20.63 -6.56 -19.81
N PHE A 558 -21.73 -6.02 -19.26
CA PHE A 558 -22.36 -6.52 -18.04
C PHE A 558 -23.80 -6.96 -18.29
N MET A 559 -24.15 -8.15 -17.81
CA MET A 559 -25.52 -8.68 -17.74
C MET A 559 -25.99 -8.82 -16.29
N ARG A 560 -27.28 -9.09 -16.07
CA ARG A 560 -27.77 -9.42 -14.72
C ARG A 560 -27.40 -10.84 -14.34
N LEU A 561 -26.98 -11.03 -13.08
CA LEU A 561 -26.74 -12.36 -12.53
C LEU A 561 -28.00 -13.25 -12.59
N SER A 562 -29.19 -12.67 -12.43
CA SER A 562 -30.46 -13.38 -12.54
C SER A 562 -30.79 -13.88 -13.96
N ASP A 563 -30.12 -13.36 -14.98
CA ASP A 563 -30.35 -13.76 -16.38
C ASP A 563 -29.38 -14.87 -16.83
N LEU A 564 -28.52 -15.39 -15.94
CA LEU A 564 -27.62 -16.51 -16.27
C LEU A 564 -28.39 -17.75 -16.72
N ASP A 565 -29.51 -18.08 -16.07
CA ASP A 565 -30.34 -19.22 -16.46
C ASP A 565 -30.92 -19.05 -17.87
N THR A 566 -31.32 -17.83 -18.24
CA THR A 566 -31.78 -17.48 -19.59
C THR A 566 -30.65 -17.62 -20.60
N PHE A 567 -29.43 -17.21 -20.23
CA PHE A 567 -28.25 -17.36 -21.05
C PHE A 567 -27.89 -18.83 -21.27
N THR A 568 -27.97 -19.69 -20.25
CA THR A 568 -27.62 -21.13 -20.36
C THR A 568 -28.73 -22.01 -20.93
N GLY A 569 -30.00 -21.65 -20.72
CA GLY A 569 -31.18 -22.39 -21.19
C GLY A 569 -31.35 -22.44 -22.71
N SER A 570 -30.40 -21.87 -23.44
CA SER A 570 -30.33 -21.70 -24.90
C SER A 570 -29.40 -22.71 -25.59
N GLY A 571 -28.90 -23.72 -24.86
CA GLY A 571 -27.98 -24.74 -25.38
C GLY A 571 -26.50 -24.41 -25.20
N ILE A 572 -26.17 -23.43 -24.36
CA ILE A 572 -24.80 -23.05 -23.98
C ILE A 572 -24.56 -23.43 -22.51
N GLU A 573 -23.46 -24.14 -22.24
CA GLU A 573 -23.06 -24.52 -20.89
C GLU A 573 -21.94 -23.57 -20.40
N LEU A 574 -22.09 -23.01 -19.20
CA LEU A 574 -21.04 -22.21 -18.56
C LEU A 574 -19.82 -23.08 -18.24
N ALA A 575 -18.67 -22.44 -18.01
CA ALA A 575 -17.46 -23.16 -17.60
C ALA A 575 -17.63 -23.97 -16.30
N ASP A 576 -18.49 -23.47 -15.39
CA ASP A 576 -18.95 -24.18 -14.19
C ASP A 576 -20.42 -23.81 -13.93
N PRO A 577 -21.39 -24.63 -14.41
CA PRO A 577 -22.81 -24.33 -14.29
C PRO A 577 -23.34 -24.40 -12.85
N GLU A 578 -22.75 -25.26 -12.01
CA GLU A 578 -23.16 -25.42 -10.61
C GLU A 578 -22.61 -24.26 -9.74
N ALA A 579 -21.48 -23.67 -10.15
CA ALA A 579 -20.82 -22.60 -9.45
C ALA A 579 -20.41 -21.43 -10.38
N PRO A 580 -21.35 -20.64 -10.91
CA PRO A 580 -21.05 -19.65 -11.94
C PRO A 580 -20.36 -18.38 -11.42
N ILE A 581 -20.41 -18.11 -10.12
CA ILE A 581 -19.83 -16.89 -9.53
C ILE A 581 -18.30 -17.03 -9.46
N SER A 582 -17.58 -16.01 -9.91
CA SER A 582 -16.12 -16.01 -9.99
C SER A 582 -15.47 -15.32 -8.79
N ALA A 583 -16.14 -14.34 -8.20
CA ALA A 583 -15.78 -13.76 -6.91
C ALA A 583 -16.95 -13.02 -6.26
N ILE A 584 -16.83 -12.77 -4.96
CA ILE A 584 -17.77 -11.93 -4.20
C ILE A 584 -16.99 -10.85 -3.45
N ARG A 585 -17.30 -9.58 -3.72
CA ARG A 585 -16.76 -8.42 -3.02
C ARG A 585 -17.68 -8.09 -1.85
N VAL A 586 -17.14 -8.10 -0.64
CA VAL A 586 -17.92 -8.02 0.60
C VAL A 586 -17.56 -6.78 1.41
N GLN A 587 -18.59 -5.97 1.69
CA GLN A 587 -18.52 -4.87 2.63
C GLN A 587 -19.03 -5.33 4.00
N VAL A 588 -18.28 -5.00 5.05
CA VAL A 588 -18.56 -5.41 6.43
C VAL A 588 -19.22 -4.26 7.18
N ALA A 589 -20.31 -4.56 7.87
CA ALA A 589 -21.15 -3.58 8.54
C ALA A 589 -20.41 -2.75 9.60
N GLY A 590 -20.58 -1.43 9.52
CA GLY A 590 -20.07 -0.47 10.49
C GLY A 590 -18.54 -0.37 10.53
N VAL A 591 -17.89 -0.66 9.41
CA VAL A 591 -16.46 -0.45 9.18
C VAL A 591 -16.30 0.72 8.24
N THR A 592 -15.74 1.82 8.74
CA THR A 592 -15.46 3.03 7.94
C THR A 592 -13.98 3.41 7.93
N GLY A 593 -13.18 2.71 8.74
CA GLY A 593 -11.73 2.84 8.75
C GLY A 593 -11.01 1.55 9.12
N VAL A 594 -9.73 1.69 9.45
CA VAL A 594 -8.80 0.58 9.73
C VAL A 594 -8.49 0.40 11.22
N SER A 595 -9.41 0.80 12.12
CA SER A 595 -9.14 0.69 13.56
C SER A 595 -8.96 -0.77 14.00
N PRO A 596 -8.27 -1.06 15.13
CA PRO A 596 -8.09 -2.43 15.59
C PRO A 596 -9.40 -3.19 15.81
N VAL A 597 -10.45 -2.49 16.25
CA VAL A 597 -11.79 -3.08 16.47
C VAL A 597 -12.46 -3.40 15.14
N GLU A 598 -12.38 -2.50 14.17
CA GLU A 598 -12.91 -2.72 12.82
C GLU A 598 -12.17 -3.85 12.09
N ARG A 599 -10.83 -3.89 12.18
CA ARG A 599 -10.03 -4.99 11.61
C ARG A 599 -10.40 -6.34 12.21
N GLU A 600 -10.58 -6.41 13.53
CA GLU A 600 -11.02 -7.65 14.18
C GLU A 600 -12.44 -8.03 13.75
N ARG A 601 -13.34 -7.06 13.56
CA ARG A 601 -14.68 -7.32 13.00
C ARG A 601 -14.59 -7.91 11.60
N VAL A 602 -13.79 -7.32 10.72
CA VAL A 602 -13.56 -7.84 9.36
C VAL A 602 -12.94 -9.24 9.41
N ARG A 603 -11.96 -9.47 10.28
CA ARG A 603 -11.34 -10.80 10.49
C ARG A 603 -12.37 -11.85 10.92
N LEU A 604 -13.27 -11.50 11.85
CA LEU A 604 -14.32 -12.39 12.32
C LEU A 604 -15.33 -12.72 11.21
N VAL A 605 -15.76 -11.73 10.42
CA VAL A 605 -16.65 -11.98 9.27
C VAL A 605 -15.95 -12.83 8.21
N ALA A 606 -14.68 -12.56 7.91
CA ALA A 606 -13.89 -13.38 7.00
C ALA A 606 -13.75 -14.84 7.48
N ASP A 607 -13.55 -15.06 8.79
CA ASP A 607 -13.50 -16.40 9.40
C ASP A 607 -14.88 -17.09 9.43
N GLN A 608 -15.98 -16.33 9.44
CA GLN A 608 -17.33 -16.87 9.33
C GLN A 608 -17.61 -17.32 7.90
N ILE A 609 -17.27 -16.49 6.91
CA ILE A 609 -17.38 -16.83 5.49
C ILE A 609 -16.60 -18.11 5.20
N ARG A 610 -15.31 -18.18 5.56
CA ARG A 610 -14.47 -19.39 5.40
C ARG A 610 -15.11 -20.65 5.99
N ARG A 611 -15.70 -20.54 7.18
CA ARG A 611 -16.30 -21.70 7.86
C ARG A 611 -17.64 -22.11 7.26
N ALA A 612 -18.40 -21.17 6.72
CA ALA A 612 -19.70 -21.43 6.13
C ALA A 612 -19.59 -22.04 4.73
N THR A 613 -18.65 -21.56 3.90
CA THR A 613 -18.58 -21.90 2.48
C THR A 613 -17.34 -22.70 2.08
N GLY A 614 -16.27 -22.68 2.89
CA GLY A 614 -14.99 -23.30 2.53
C GLY A 614 -14.21 -22.56 1.43
N LEU A 615 -14.67 -21.39 1.02
CA LEU A 615 -14.04 -20.56 -0.01
C LEU A 615 -12.77 -19.86 0.49
N ASP A 616 -11.92 -19.45 -0.45
CA ASP A 616 -10.75 -18.61 -0.14
C ASP A 616 -11.21 -17.18 0.16
N VAL A 617 -10.76 -16.63 1.29
CA VAL A 617 -11.19 -15.31 1.77
C VAL A 617 -9.98 -14.45 2.07
N ASP A 618 -9.91 -13.32 1.37
CA ASP A 618 -8.84 -12.33 1.44
C ASP A 618 -9.34 -11.04 2.07
N ILE A 619 -8.58 -10.54 3.04
CA ILE A 619 -8.88 -9.28 3.70
C ILE A 619 -8.14 -8.18 2.95
N VAL A 620 -8.90 -7.33 2.26
CA VAL A 620 -8.40 -6.18 1.48
C VAL A 620 -8.40 -4.90 2.34
N LEU A 621 -9.09 -4.90 3.48
CA LEU A 621 -9.05 -3.79 4.43
C LEU A 621 -7.60 -3.49 4.87
N GLY A 622 -7.11 -2.30 4.52
CA GLY A 622 -5.75 -1.86 4.86
C GLY A 622 -4.64 -2.53 4.02
N SER A 623 -4.97 -3.06 2.85
CA SER A 623 -3.96 -3.44 1.84
C SER A 623 -3.40 -2.21 1.14
N THR A 624 -2.16 -2.28 0.67
CA THR A 624 -1.48 -1.19 -0.04
C THR A 624 -1.02 -1.63 -1.42
N ALA A 625 -1.20 -0.75 -2.41
CA ALA A 625 -0.65 -0.93 -3.75
C ALA A 625 0.89 -1.00 -3.73
N THR A 626 1.43 -2.01 -4.39
CA THR A 626 2.86 -2.31 -4.55
C THR A 626 3.10 -2.60 -6.02
N GLU A 627 4.07 -1.93 -6.62
CA GLU A 627 4.39 -2.19 -8.03
C GLU A 627 5.19 -3.49 -8.16
N GLN A 628 4.78 -4.34 -9.11
CA GLN A 628 5.49 -5.54 -9.52
C GLN A 628 5.95 -5.39 -10.96
N THR A 629 7.23 -5.59 -11.18
CA THR A 629 7.81 -5.57 -12.53
C THR A 629 7.56 -6.91 -13.22
N VAL A 630 6.97 -6.84 -14.42
CA VAL A 630 6.72 -7.99 -15.29
C VAL A 630 7.51 -7.80 -16.57
N GLU A 631 8.38 -8.77 -16.90
CA GLU A 631 9.14 -8.80 -18.14
C GLU A 631 8.43 -9.66 -19.19
N LEU A 632 7.80 -9.01 -20.17
CA LEU A 632 7.19 -9.66 -21.32
C LEU A 632 8.28 -10.11 -22.31
N PRO A 633 8.27 -11.38 -22.76
CA PRO A 633 9.14 -11.85 -23.83
C PRO A 633 8.77 -11.17 -25.17
N PRO A 634 9.69 -11.21 -26.16
CA PRO A 634 9.38 -10.72 -27.50
C PRO A 634 8.19 -11.47 -28.11
N GLY A 635 7.35 -10.75 -28.85
CA GLY A 635 6.24 -11.31 -29.63
C GLY A 635 6.71 -11.88 -30.96
N GLU A 636 5.89 -12.73 -31.58
CA GLU A 636 6.18 -13.34 -32.88
C GLU A 636 6.08 -12.33 -34.03
N HIS A 637 5.29 -11.27 -33.83
CA HIS A 637 5.03 -10.23 -34.83
C HIS A 637 5.79 -8.92 -34.57
N GLY A 638 7.00 -9.01 -34.03
CA GLY A 638 7.96 -7.90 -33.99
C GLY A 638 8.06 -7.12 -32.68
N ARG A 639 7.15 -7.35 -31.72
CA ARG A 639 7.23 -6.70 -30.40
C ARG A 639 8.52 -7.12 -29.69
N PRO A 640 9.43 -6.19 -29.34
CA PRO A 640 10.60 -6.54 -28.54
C PRO A 640 10.20 -6.90 -27.11
N ALA A 641 11.12 -7.48 -26.33
CA ALA A 641 10.89 -7.67 -24.90
C ALA A 641 10.60 -6.32 -24.20
N LEU A 642 9.60 -6.31 -23.32
CA LEU A 642 9.12 -5.12 -22.60
C LEU A 642 9.03 -5.40 -21.10
N ALA A 643 9.53 -4.48 -20.29
CA ALA A 643 9.30 -4.49 -18.85
C ALA A 643 8.13 -3.53 -18.53
N VAL A 644 7.06 -4.07 -17.96
CA VAL A 644 5.88 -3.31 -17.55
C VAL A 644 5.72 -3.38 -16.04
N ALA A 645 5.20 -2.31 -15.45
CA ALA A 645 4.88 -2.24 -14.04
C ALA A 645 3.39 -2.53 -13.85
N GLU A 646 3.08 -3.47 -12.96
CA GLU A 646 1.72 -3.85 -12.62
C GLU A 646 1.49 -3.59 -11.13
N THR A 647 0.41 -2.91 -10.79
CA THR A 647 0.05 -2.63 -9.40
C THR A 647 -0.53 -3.89 -8.76
N TRP A 648 0.07 -4.38 -7.67
CA TRP A 648 -0.39 -5.52 -6.87
C TRP A 648 -0.80 -5.07 -5.47
N MET A 649 -1.76 -5.74 -4.83
CA MET A 649 -2.21 -5.39 -3.48
C MET A 649 -1.48 -6.22 -2.43
N GLN A 650 -0.67 -5.60 -1.57
CA GLN A 650 -0.01 -6.29 -0.47
C GLN A 650 -0.92 -6.31 0.77
N GLN A 651 -1.25 -7.51 1.26
CA GLN A 651 -2.10 -7.70 2.43
C GLN A 651 -1.34 -7.38 3.73
N GLY A 652 -2.04 -6.83 4.73
CA GLY A 652 -1.54 -6.75 6.11
C GLY A 652 -0.43 -5.73 6.38
N VAL A 653 -0.01 -4.94 5.39
CA VAL A 653 1.06 -3.92 5.51
C VAL A 653 0.74 -2.92 6.63
N VAL A 654 -0.51 -2.46 6.69
CA VAL A 654 -0.97 -1.52 7.72
C VAL A 654 -0.86 -2.09 9.13
N ALA A 655 -1.18 -3.38 9.32
CA ALA A 655 -1.09 -4.01 10.63
C ALA A 655 0.37 -4.18 11.05
N ALA A 656 1.24 -4.60 10.13
CA ALA A 656 2.68 -4.70 10.36
C ALA A 656 3.31 -3.35 10.70
N VAL A 657 2.99 -2.30 9.93
CA VAL A 657 3.47 -0.93 10.17
C VAL A 657 2.99 -0.41 11.52
N MET A 658 1.70 -0.53 11.84
CA MET A 658 1.15 -0.04 13.11
C MET A 658 1.68 -0.79 14.33
N GLN A 659 1.82 -2.12 14.25
CA GLN A 659 2.34 -2.94 15.35
C GLN A 659 3.83 -2.68 15.59
N ALA A 660 4.58 -2.41 14.52
CA ALA A 660 6.01 -2.16 14.61
C ALA A 660 6.35 -0.72 15.06
N VAL A 661 5.52 0.28 14.72
CA VAL A 661 5.59 1.63 15.31
C VAL A 661 5.33 1.58 16.82
N ASP A 662 4.28 0.87 17.26
CA ASP A 662 3.95 0.74 18.70
C ASP A 662 5.11 0.08 19.49
N HIS A 663 5.80 -0.93 18.94
CA HIS A 663 6.96 -1.55 19.61
C HIS A 663 8.21 -0.66 19.62
N LYS A 664 8.50 0.04 18.51
CA LYS A 664 9.67 0.92 18.36
C LYS A 664 9.62 2.07 19.36
N SER A 665 8.49 2.77 19.46
CA SER A 665 8.33 3.89 20.39
C SER A 665 8.41 3.44 21.85
N VAL A 666 7.82 2.30 22.20
CA VAL A 666 7.89 1.74 23.57
C VAL A 666 9.32 1.32 23.93
N ALA A 667 10.05 0.66 23.01
CA ALA A 667 11.42 0.23 23.25
C ALA A 667 12.36 1.42 23.48
N LEU A 668 12.29 2.45 22.63
CA LEU A 668 13.07 3.68 22.79
C LEU A 668 12.72 4.40 24.10
N PHE A 669 11.44 4.46 24.44
CA PHE A 669 10.97 5.05 25.67
C PHE A 669 11.52 4.36 26.93
N VAL A 670 11.40 3.03 27.00
CA VAL A 670 11.90 2.23 28.13
C VAL A 670 13.40 2.42 28.28
N LEU A 671 14.12 2.45 27.17
CA LEU A 671 15.57 2.58 27.19
C LEU A 671 16.03 4.00 27.59
N ALA A 672 15.40 5.04 27.06
CA ALA A 672 15.66 6.43 27.47
C ALA A 672 15.38 6.65 28.98
N LEU A 673 14.30 6.04 29.49
CA LEU A 673 13.95 6.04 30.91
C LEU A 673 15.01 5.31 31.74
N ALA A 674 15.50 4.15 31.28
CA ALA A 674 16.55 3.38 31.96
C ALA A 674 17.86 4.18 32.06
N VAL A 675 18.29 4.82 30.97
CA VAL A 675 19.51 5.66 30.92
C VAL A 675 19.37 6.85 31.87
N SER A 676 18.23 7.53 31.85
CA SER A 676 17.94 8.66 32.73
C SER A 676 17.94 8.25 34.21
N THR A 677 17.31 7.12 34.52
CA THR A 677 17.27 6.56 35.89
C THR A 677 18.68 6.23 36.38
N LEU A 678 19.51 5.61 35.52
CA LEU A 678 20.88 5.27 35.85
C LEU A 678 21.76 6.52 36.05
N PHE A 679 21.59 7.54 35.22
CA PHE A 679 22.26 8.83 35.35
C PHE A 679 21.93 9.49 36.69
N VAL A 680 20.64 9.63 37.01
CA VAL A 680 20.19 10.22 38.27
C VAL A 680 20.70 9.40 39.46
N ALA A 681 20.64 8.06 39.39
CA ALA A 681 21.15 7.18 40.44
C ALA A 681 22.65 7.38 40.67
N ASN A 682 23.43 7.53 39.60
CA ASN A 682 24.88 7.79 39.69
C ASN A 682 25.17 9.14 40.35
N VAL A 683 24.50 10.21 39.91
CA VAL A 683 24.66 11.56 40.49
C VAL A 683 24.19 11.59 41.95
N SER A 684 23.07 10.95 42.29
CA SER A 684 22.59 10.81 43.67
C SER A 684 23.60 10.03 44.53
N ALA A 685 24.18 8.95 44.01
CA ALA A 685 25.21 8.19 44.71
C ALA A 685 26.50 8.99 44.91
N ALA A 686 26.88 9.83 43.95
CA ALA A 686 28.01 10.74 44.09
C ALA A 686 27.75 11.82 45.15
N SER A 687 26.56 12.41 45.15
CA SER A 687 26.13 13.39 46.14
C SER A 687 26.17 12.79 47.56
N ALA A 688 25.56 11.62 47.74
CA ALA A 688 25.52 10.94 49.04
C ALA A 688 26.90 10.55 49.57
N ARG A 689 27.85 10.17 48.68
CA ARG A 689 29.24 9.87 49.04
C ARG A 689 30.02 11.08 49.52
N SER A 690 29.88 12.20 48.81
CA SER A 690 30.58 13.44 49.16
C SER A 690 30.20 13.98 50.54
N ARG A 691 29.02 13.59 51.04
CA ARG A 691 28.43 14.03 52.31
C ARG A 691 28.61 13.04 53.45
N ARG A 692 29.39 11.96 53.26
CA ARG A 692 29.61 10.96 54.30
C ARG A 692 30.17 11.56 55.60
N GLY A 693 31.03 12.58 55.51
CA GLY A 693 31.55 13.29 56.69
C GLY A 693 30.46 14.00 57.48
N GLU A 694 29.60 14.76 56.80
CA GLU A 694 28.48 15.48 57.41
C GLU A 694 27.41 14.53 57.95
N LEU A 695 27.05 13.48 57.19
CA LEU A 695 26.12 12.44 57.61
C LEU A 695 26.65 11.67 58.83
N ALA A 696 27.97 11.45 58.91
CA ALA A 696 28.61 10.84 60.07
C ALA A 696 28.50 11.75 61.30
N VAL A 697 28.74 13.05 61.16
CA VAL A 697 28.55 14.03 62.26
C VAL A 697 27.10 14.07 62.72
N LEU A 698 26.14 14.16 61.80
CA LEU A 698 24.70 14.16 62.14
C LEU A 698 24.27 12.86 62.83
N SER A 699 24.79 11.71 62.39
CA SER A 699 24.52 10.43 63.04
C SER A 699 25.07 10.37 64.47
N ARG A 700 26.21 11.02 64.75
CA ARG A 700 26.80 11.12 66.10
C ARG A 700 26.06 12.11 67.00
N ILE A 701 25.38 13.10 66.43
CA ILE A 701 24.50 14.05 67.14
C ILE A 701 23.11 13.41 67.43
N GLY A 702 22.92 12.12 67.11
CA GLY A 702 21.72 11.34 67.47
C GLY A 702 20.66 11.25 66.38
N TRP A 703 20.96 11.64 65.14
CA TRP A 703 20.00 11.50 64.03
C TRP A 703 19.82 10.03 63.63
N GLY A 704 18.57 9.54 63.70
CA GLY A 704 18.22 8.19 63.29
C GLY A 704 18.27 7.97 61.76
N ARG A 705 18.41 6.70 61.34
CA ARG A 705 18.49 6.29 59.91
C ARG A 705 17.35 6.82 59.06
N GLY A 706 16.12 6.79 59.58
CA GLY A 706 14.94 7.30 58.87
C GLY A 706 14.96 8.81 58.66
N MET A 707 15.61 9.57 59.54
CA MET A 707 15.72 11.03 59.44
C MET A 707 16.77 11.43 58.40
N LEU A 708 17.89 10.70 58.35
CA LEU A 708 18.91 10.87 57.29
C LEU A 708 18.37 10.48 55.91
N LEU A 709 17.59 9.40 55.82
CA LEU A 709 16.94 8.98 54.58
C LEU A 709 15.90 10.02 54.12
N ARG A 710 15.07 10.54 55.04
CA ARG A 710 14.10 11.61 54.74
C ARG A 710 14.78 12.90 54.28
N LEU A 711 15.93 13.26 54.87
CA LEU A 711 16.70 14.43 54.44
C LEU A 711 17.14 14.28 52.98
N LEU A 712 17.76 13.16 52.63
CA LEU A 712 18.25 12.89 51.27
C LEU A 712 17.11 12.80 50.25
N LEU A 713 16.01 12.10 50.58
CA LEU A 713 14.85 11.98 49.69
C LEU A 713 14.08 13.31 49.53
N ALA A 714 13.99 14.14 50.58
CA ALA A 714 13.32 15.44 50.50
C ALA A 714 14.06 16.41 49.58
N GLU A 715 15.39 16.37 49.55
CA GLU A 715 16.19 17.14 48.59
C GLU A 715 15.96 16.66 47.16
N VAL A 716 16.00 15.34 46.92
CA VAL A 716 15.73 14.78 45.59
C VAL A 716 14.30 15.08 45.15
N LEU A 717 13.33 15.07 46.06
CA LEU A 717 11.95 15.46 45.77
C LEU A 717 11.85 16.93 45.34
N LEU A 718 12.54 17.84 46.02
CA LEU A 718 12.55 19.27 45.69
C LEU A 718 13.26 19.56 44.37
N VAL A 719 14.46 19.00 44.18
CA VAL A 719 15.24 19.19 42.95
C VAL A 719 14.54 18.52 41.77
N GLY A 720 14.05 17.29 41.96
CA GLY A 720 13.31 16.52 40.95
C GLY A 720 11.99 17.18 40.56
N GLY A 721 11.24 17.73 41.52
CA GLY A 721 10.01 18.47 41.24
C GLY A 721 10.26 19.78 40.48
N ALA A 722 11.23 20.58 40.92
CA ALA A 722 11.59 21.82 40.23
C ALA A 722 12.15 21.56 38.81
N ALA A 723 12.99 20.55 38.67
CA ALA A 723 13.53 20.12 37.38
C ALA A 723 12.46 19.52 36.47
N GLY A 724 11.50 18.77 37.01
CA GLY A 724 10.37 18.24 36.26
C GLY A 724 9.49 19.35 35.68
N VAL A 725 9.18 20.39 36.47
CA VAL A 725 8.46 21.58 35.97
C VAL A 725 9.26 22.31 34.90
N ALA A 726 10.56 22.53 35.11
CA ALA A 726 11.43 23.17 34.13
C ALA A 726 11.52 22.34 32.83
N GLY A 727 11.64 21.02 32.93
CA GLY A 727 11.64 20.11 31.78
C GLY A 727 10.32 20.12 31.01
N ALA A 728 9.18 20.16 31.70
CA ALA A 728 7.87 20.32 31.07
C ALA A 728 7.73 21.66 30.33
N LEU A 729 8.24 22.75 30.90
CA LEU A 729 8.25 24.06 30.22
C LEU A 729 9.16 24.08 28.99
N VAL A 730 10.35 23.45 29.09
CA VAL A 730 11.26 23.29 27.94
C VAL A 730 10.58 22.46 26.85
N ALA A 731 9.88 21.38 27.20
CA ALA A 731 9.16 20.55 26.24
C ALA A 731 8.07 21.33 25.50
N VAL A 732 7.28 22.14 26.22
CA VAL A 732 6.28 23.03 25.61
C VAL A 732 6.95 24.03 24.68
N ALA A 733 8.02 24.69 25.12
CA ALA A 733 8.75 25.64 24.28
C ALA A 733 9.32 25.00 23.00
N THR A 734 9.88 23.79 23.10
CA THR A 734 10.33 23.04 21.92
C THR A 734 9.17 22.66 21.01
N GLY A 735 8.00 22.30 21.56
CA GLY A 735 6.80 22.02 20.77
C GLY A 735 6.35 23.21 19.93
N TRP A 736 6.39 24.41 20.51
CA TRP A 736 6.03 25.65 19.81
C TRP A 736 6.99 25.99 18.65
N ILE A 737 8.29 25.68 18.80
CA ILE A 737 9.30 25.95 17.77
C ILE A 737 9.22 24.93 16.63
N THR A 738 8.90 23.68 16.97
CA THR A 738 8.91 22.55 16.03
C THR A 738 7.54 22.27 15.39
N GLY A 739 6.47 22.93 15.85
CA GLY A 739 5.11 22.67 15.39
C GLY A 739 4.44 21.45 16.03
N LEU A 740 5.07 20.81 17.01
CA LEU A 740 4.50 19.68 17.74
C LEU A 740 3.43 20.18 18.75
N GLU A 741 2.20 19.69 18.63
CA GLU A 741 1.12 19.95 19.60
C GLU A 741 1.41 19.24 20.95
N VAL A 742 2.14 19.91 21.83
CA VAL A 742 2.34 19.42 23.21
C VAL A 742 1.11 19.78 24.05
N THR A 743 0.24 18.80 24.28
CA THR A 743 -0.95 18.98 25.14
C THR A 743 -0.57 19.25 26.60
N LEU A 744 -1.28 20.18 27.23
CA LEU A 744 -1.04 20.60 28.62
C LEU A 744 -1.15 19.44 29.63
N THR A 745 -2.02 18.48 29.34
CA THR A 745 -2.21 17.26 30.14
C THR A 745 -0.93 16.42 30.20
N ARG A 746 -0.19 16.29 29.10
CA ARG A 746 1.07 15.53 29.05
C ARG A 746 2.18 16.21 29.82
N ALA A 747 2.32 17.52 29.66
CA ALA A 747 3.27 18.31 30.44
C ALA A 747 3.00 18.19 31.96
N LEU A 748 1.72 18.13 32.36
CA LEU A 748 1.31 17.90 33.76
C LEU A 748 1.62 16.49 34.26
N VAL A 749 1.46 15.45 33.43
CA VAL A 749 1.78 14.05 33.78
C VAL A 749 3.29 13.78 33.82
N ALA A 750 4.09 14.51 33.03
CA ALA A 750 5.54 14.36 33.01
C ALA A 750 6.20 14.70 34.36
N VAL A 751 5.66 15.68 35.09
CA VAL A 751 6.18 16.11 36.41
C VAL A 751 6.13 15.02 37.48
N PRO A 752 4.97 14.38 37.78
CA PRO A 752 4.92 13.30 38.76
C PRO A 752 5.73 12.07 38.32
N VAL A 753 5.81 11.79 37.02
CA VAL A 753 6.67 10.72 36.49
C VAL A 753 8.15 11.03 36.77
N ALA A 754 8.61 12.24 36.48
CA ALA A 754 9.98 12.67 36.75
C ALA A 754 10.33 12.59 38.24
N VAL A 755 9.42 13.01 39.12
CA VAL A 755 9.57 12.88 40.58
C VAL A 755 9.67 11.41 40.99
N PHE A 756 8.79 10.56 40.46
CA PHE A 756 8.80 9.12 40.76
C PHE A 756 10.14 8.49 40.35
N VAL A 757 10.60 8.75 39.12
CA VAL A 757 11.87 8.23 38.60
C VAL A 757 13.05 8.72 39.44
N ALA A 758 13.08 10.01 39.80
CA ALA A 758 14.15 10.57 40.63
C ALA A 758 14.19 9.93 42.03
N LEU A 759 13.03 9.69 42.65
CA LEU A 759 12.94 9.02 43.94
C LEU A 759 13.38 7.56 43.87
N VAL A 760 12.94 6.81 42.85
CA VAL A 760 13.36 5.42 42.63
C VAL A 760 14.86 5.33 42.40
N ALA A 761 15.42 6.19 41.55
CA ALA A 761 16.85 6.27 41.27
C ALA A 761 17.68 6.59 42.52
N ALA A 762 17.18 7.48 43.38
CA ALA A 762 17.86 7.87 44.62
C ALA A 762 17.64 6.92 45.80
N ALA A 763 16.63 6.06 45.76
CA ALA A 763 16.24 5.20 46.88
C ALA A 763 17.39 4.29 47.35
N TRP A 764 18.03 3.58 46.43
CA TRP A 764 19.13 2.66 46.76
C TRP A 764 20.39 3.39 47.27
N PRO A 765 20.92 4.42 46.58
CA PRO A 765 22.05 5.20 47.09
C PRO A 765 21.78 5.88 48.42
N ALA A 766 20.59 6.46 48.61
CA ALA A 766 20.20 7.13 49.85
C ALA A 766 20.08 6.14 51.01
N TRP A 767 19.48 4.96 50.77
CA TRP A 767 19.40 3.91 51.78
C TRP A 767 20.78 3.41 52.19
N ARG A 768 21.68 3.15 51.23
CA ARG A 768 23.07 2.77 51.55
C ARG A 768 23.81 3.85 52.32
N ALA A 769 23.65 5.12 51.95
CA ALA A 769 24.30 6.25 52.64
C ALA A 769 23.73 6.51 54.04
N SER A 770 22.49 6.11 54.31
CA SER A 770 21.86 6.22 55.64
C SER A 770 22.41 5.22 56.66
N LYS A 771 23.18 4.20 56.23
CA LYS A 771 23.83 3.24 57.15
C LYS A 771 25.07 3.90 57.78
N PRO A 772 25.16 3.98 59.12
CA PRO A 772 26.33 4.54 59.79
C PRO A 772 27.57 3.67 59.52
N SER A 773 28.58 4.22 58.86
CA SER A 773 29.86 3.54 58.65
C SER A 773 30.89 4.01 59.69
N ILE A 774 31.26 3.14 60.62
CA ILE A 774 32.35 3.38 61.58
C ILE A 774 33.73 3.39 60.88
N ALA A 775 33.83 2.77 59.72
CA ALA A 775 35.09 2.54 58.98
C ALA A 775 35.72 3.77 58.31
N GLY A 776 35.05 4.94 58.27
CA GLY A 776 35.51 6.09 57.49
C GLY A 776 36.57 6.98 58.14
N MET A 777 36.92 6.74 59.41
CA MET A 777 37.82 7.60 60.19
C MET A 777 39.17 6.94 60.50
N GLN A 778 39.31 5.64 60.23
CA GLN A 778 40.60 4.97 60.19
C GLN A 778 41.03 4.91 58.72
N GLN A 779 42.19 5.48 58.41
CA GLN A 779 42.86 5.19 57.14
C GLN A 779 42.81 3.66 56.93
N PRO A 780 42.51 3.17 55.72
CA PRO A 780 42.53 1.74 55.48
C PRO A 780 43.97 1.26 55.74
N ARG A 781 44.19 0.64 56.90
CA ARG A 781 45.35 -0.22 57.10
C ARG A 781 45.25 -1.27 56.00
N ALA A 782 46.23 -1.29 55.11
CA ALA A 782 46.36 -2.33 54.11
C ALA A 782 46.17 -3.69 54.81
N LEU A 783 45.16 -4.45 54.38
CA LEU A 783 44.98 -5.83 54.84
C LEU A 783 46.30 -6.57 54.56
N PRO A 784 46.94 -7.19 55.57
CA PRO A 784 48.16 -7.94 55.35
C PRO A 784 47.87 -9.09 54.38
N GLY A 785 48.57 -9.13 53.25
CA GLY A 785 48.51 -10.26 52.30
C GLY A 785 47.99 -9.97 50.88
N GLN A 786 47.46 -8.77 50.58
CA GLN A 786 47.13 -8.43 49.20
C GLN A 786 48.38 -7.94 48.45
N ARG A 787 48.89 -8.75 47.51
CA ARG A 787 49.97 -8.34 46.61
C ARG A 787 49.45 -7.25 45.67
N PRO A 788 50.04 -6.04 45.65
CA PRO A 788 49.62 -5.02 44.69
C PRO A 788 49.95 -5.49 43.27
N PRO A 789 49.05 -5.26 42.29
CA PRO A 789 49.33 -5.60 40.90
C PRO A 789 50.59 -4.86 40.41
N VAL A 790 51.46 -5.57 39.70
CA VAL A 790 52.70 -5.00 39.15
C VAL A 790 52.34 -4.05 38.00
N VAL A 791 52.41 -2.74 38.28
CA VAL A 791 52.14 -1.70 37.27
C VAL A 791 53.43 -1.41 36.51
N ARG A 792 53.48 -1.76 35.22
CA ARG A 792 54.68 -1.58 34.36
C ARG A 792 54.55 -0.41 33.37
N GLY A 793 53.35 0.14 33.18
CA GLY A 793 53.12 1.28 32.28
C GLY A 793 51.70 1.86 32.34
N VAL A 794 51.42 2.84 31.47
CA VAL A 794 50.16 3.60 31.41
C VAL A 794 48.94 2.70 31.24
N ARG A 795 49.01 1.68 30.37
CA ARG A 795 47.91 0.75 30.10
C ARG A 795 47.62 -0.17 31.30
N SER A 796 48.66 -0.76 31.90
CA SER A 796 48.50 -1.60 33.09
C SER A 796 47.96 -0.81 34.29
N LEU A 797 48.33 0.48 34.40
CA LEU A 797 47.81 1.36 35.43
C LEU A 797 46.32 1.65 35.19
N ALA A 798 45.92 2.00 33.97
CA ALA A 798 44.52 2.24 33.62
C ALA A 798 43.63 1.01 33.89
N VAL A 799 44.06 -0.19 33.49
CA VAL A 799 43.31 -1.44 33.75
C VAL A 799 43.20 -1.71 35.26
N ALA A 800 44.30 -1.59 36.01
CA ALA A 800 44.29 -1.78 37.46
C ALA A 800 43.33 -0.79 38.17
N ASN A 801 43.23 0.43 37.65
CA ASN A 801 42.35 1.46 38.19
C ASN A 801 40.87 1.17 37.94
N VAL A 802 40.53 0.67 36.75
CA VAL A 802 39.17 0.24 36.40
C VAL A 802 38.72 -0.94 37.28
N VAL A 803 39.60 -1.91 37.51
CA VAL A 803 39.29 -3.12 38.30
C VAL A 803 39.20 -2.83 39.81
N ARG A 804 39.96 -1.86 40.34
CA ARG A 804 39.92 -1.50 41.77
C ARG A 804 38.65 -0.77 42.21
N SER A 805 37.84 -0.26 41.28
CA SER A 805 36.64 0.51 41.58
C SER A 805 35.37 -0.05 40.92
N PRO A 806 35.06 -1.36 41.10
CA PRO A 806 34.13 -2.12 40.27
C PRO A 806 32.70 -1.55 40.26
N GLY A 807 32.25 -0.97 41.37
CA GLY A 807 30.92 -0.35 41.44
C GLY A 807 30.76 0.93 40.62
N ARG A 808 31.85 1.68 40.38
CA ARG A 808 31.81 2.96 39.63
C ARG A 808 32.05 2.75 38.15
N THR A 809 33.04 1.91 37.85
CA THR A 809 33.33 1.52 36.47
C THR A 809 32.18 0.71 35.89
N GLY A 810 31.53 -0.15 36.69
CA GLY A 810 30.29 -0.84 36.29
C GLY A 810 29.14 0.10 35.92
N LEU A 811 28.92 1.19 36.66
CA LEU A 811 27.88 2.19 36.32
C LEU A 811 28.19 2.93 35.02
N GLY A 812 29.45 3.31 34.80
CA GLY A 812 29.88 3.97 33.56
C GLY A 812 29.79 3.04 32.33
N VAL A 813 30.20 1.78 32.50
CA VAL A 813 30.07 0.74 31.45
C VAL A 813 28.60 0.50 31.12
N LEU A 814 27.74 0.36 32.14
CA LEU A 814 26.31 0.14 31.94
C LEU A 814 25.62 1.34 31.25
N SER A 815 26.00 2.58 31.57
CA SER A 815 25.44 3.76 30.89
C SER A 815 25.81 3.80 29.41
N VAL A 816 27.08 3.53 29.07
CA VAL A 816 27.50 3.47 27.66
C VAL A 816 26.87 2.29 26.94
N ALA A 817 26.74 1.14 27.61
CA ALA A 817 26.09 -0.04 27.06
C ALA A 817 24.63 0.21 26.73
N LEU A 818 23.87 0.83 27.63
CA LEU A 818 22.47 1.19 27.36
C LEU A 818 22.37 2.19 26.17
N GLY A 819 23.22 3.21 26.12
CA GLY A 819 23.24 4.16 25.00
C GLY A 819 23.57 3.51 23.65
N CYS A 820 24.54 2.60 23.62
CA CYS A 820 24.91 1.88 22.40
C CYS A 820 23.86 0.82 22.01
N ALA A 821 23.20 0.19 22.98
CA ALA A 821 22.07 -0.70 22.74
C ALA A 821 20.89 0.05 22.11
N ALA A 822 20.59 1.27 22.60
CA ALA A 822 19.58 2.17 22.00
C ALA A 822 19.81 2.37 20.51
N LEU A 823 21.03 2.84 20.20
CA LEU A 823 21.42 3.27 18.88
C LEU A 823 21.43 2.06 17.94
N THR A 824 22.00 0.94 18.37
CA THR A 824 22.06 -0.29 17.58
C THR A 824 20.67 -0.87 17.33
N ALA A 825 19.80 -0.91 18.35
CA ALA A 825 18.43 -1.39 18.18
C ALA A 825 17.63 -0.49 17.22
N LEU A 826 17.76 0.84 17.34
CA LEU A 826 17.09 1.77 16.44
C LEU A 826 17.55 1.61 14.99
N LEU A 827 18.86 1.56 14.76
CA LEU A 827 19.43 1.33 13.43
C LEU A 827 19.00 -0.03 12.87
N GLY A 828 19.02 -1.08 13.69
CA GLY A 828 18.60 -2.42 13.28
C GLY A 828 17.13 -2.48 12.86
N ILE A 829 16.24 -1.88 13.66
CA ILE A 829 14.82 -1.77 13.34
C ILE A 829 14.64 -0.98 12.04
N THR A 830 15.31 0.17 11.90
CA THR A 830 15.19 1.04 10.73
C THR A 830 15.65 0.35 9.43
N LEU A 831 16.72 -0.45 9.50
CA LEU A 831 17.23 -1.22 8.36
C LEU A 831 16.35 -2.43 8.02
N ALA A 832 15.77 -3.09 9.01
CA ALA A 832 14.81 -4.19 8.79
C ALA A 832 13.57 -3.69 8.02
N PHE A 833 13.05 -2.51 8.36
CA PHE A 833 11.93 -1.90 7.64
C PHE A 833 12.23 -1.60 6.17
N ASN A 834 13.44 -1.13 5.84
CA ASN A 834 13.84 -0.92 4.45
C ASN A 834 13.88 -2.24 3.63
N GLY A 835 13.88 -3.42 4.26
CA GLY A 835 13.79 -4.70 3.54
C GLY A 835 12.38 -5.15 3.23
N ALA A 836 11.43 -4.87 4.13
CA ALA A 836 10.06 -5.36 4.02
C ALA A 836 9.12 -4.40 3.28
N VAL A 837 9.52 -3.14 3.10
CA VAL A 837 8.62 -2.03 2.69
C VAL A 837 9.07 -1.35 1.39
N VAL A 838 10.28 -1.64 0.89
CA VAL A 838 10.77 -1.12 -0.39
C VAL A 838 9.93 -1.68 -1.53
N GLY A 839 9.27 -0.79 -2.28
CA GLY A 839 8.39 -1.11 -3.41
C GLY A 839 6.90 -0.79 -3.20
N SER A 840 6.48 -0.41 -1.99
CA SER A 840 5.09 0.01 -1.72
C SER A 840 4.99 1.55 -1.66
N VAL A 841 3.98 2.12 -2.32
CA VAL A 841 3.79 3.59 -2.44
C VAL A 841 3.66 4.27 -1.07
N LEU A 842 3.06 3.58 -0.10
CA LEU A 842 2.95 4.05 1.29
C LEU A 842 4.29 3.95 2.05
N GLY A 843 5.11 2.96 1.71
CA GLY A 843 6.41 2.72 2.32
C GLY A 843 7.44 3.81 2.08
N ASP A 844 7.48 4.33 0.86
CA ASP A 844 8.41 5.40 0.48
C ASP A 844 8.00 6.75 1.08
N ALA A 845 6.69 7.03 1.20
CA ALA A 845 6.17 8.23 1.86
C ALA A 845 6.40 8.21 3.38
N VAL A 846 6.17 7.07 4.05
CA VAL A 846 6.28 6.92 5.50
C VAL A 846 7.74 6.80 5.97
N SER A 847 8.61 6.15 5.20
CA SER A 847 10.01 5.91 5.60
C SER A 847 10.85 7.20 5.72
N VAL A 848 10.46 8.28 5.04
CA VAL A 848 11.20 9.54 4.99
C VAL A 848 10.81 10.51 6.12
N ARG A 849 9.57 10.49 6.63
CA ARG A 849 9.10 11.45 7.66
C ARG A 849 9.06 10.92 9.10
N ALA A 850 8.94 9.61 9.31
CA ALA A 850 8.93 8.96 10.63
C ALA A 850 10.28 8.95 11.38
N ARG A 851 11.31 9.68 10.91
CA ARG A 851 12.72 9.50 11.33
C ARG A 851 13.30 10.62 12.18
N GLU A 852 12.82 11.86 12.09
CA GLU A 852 13.56 12.99 12.68
C GLU A 852 13.58 12.97 14.22
N ILE A 853 12.51 12.51 14.86
CA ILE A 853 12.35 12.62 16.31
C ILE A 853 13.08 11.50 17.06
N ASP A 854 13.16 10.30 16.48
CA ASP A 854 13.90 9.19 17.07
C ASP A 854 15.41 9.45 17.09
N TYR A 855 15.94 10.13 16.06
CA TYR A 855 17.34 10.56 16.05
C TYR A 855 17.65 11.55 17.17
N VAL A 856 16.72 12.46 17.49
CA VAL A 856 16.87 13.40 18.61
C VAL A 856 16.88 12.65 19.94
N ALA A 857 16.01 11.66 20.14
CA ALA A 857 15.97 10.87 21.37
C ALA A 857 17.25 10.07 21.59
N VAL A 858 17.77 9.45 20.52
CA VAL A 858 19.05 8.74 20.58
C VAL A 858 20.22 9.69 20.81
N LEU A 859 20.24 10.85 20.15
CA LEU A 859 21.24 11.89 20.40
C LEU A 859 21.28 12.31 21.87
N VAL A 860 20.12 12.58 22.48
CA VAL A 860 20.06 12.93 23.91
C VAL A 860 20.53 11.78 24.79
N THR A 861 20.18 10.54 24.45
CA THR A 861 20.63 9.34 25.19
C THR A 861 22.15 9.20 25.14
N ILE A 862 22.76 9.44 23.98
CA ILE A 862 24.23 9.45 23.81
C ILE A 862 24.85 10.58 24.63
N LEU A 863 24.29 11.79 24.58
CA LEU A 863 24.77 12.93 25.36
C LEU A 863 24.72 12.64 26.87
N LEU A 864 23.60 12.12 27.38
CA LEU A 864 23.45 11.75 28.79
C LEU A 864 24.44 10.66 29.21
N SER A 865 24.61 9.64 28.38
CA SER A 865 25.59 8.56 28.62
C SER A 865 27.02 9.10 28.67
N SER A 866 27.34 10.06 27.80
CA SER A 866 28.65 10.70 27.72
C SER A 866 28.94 11.56 28.96
N VAL A 867 27.95 12.33 29.41
CA VAL A 867 28.04 13.11 30.66
C VAL A 867 28.18 12.17 31.86
N ALA A 868 27.49 11.03 31.89
CA ALA A 868 27.63 10.02 32.94
C ALA A 868 29.08 9.52 33.05
N VAL A 869 29.72 9.19 31.92
CA VAL A 869 31.12 8.76 31.91
C VAL A 869 32.05 9.88 32.35
N ALA A 870 31.85 11.11 31.84
CA ALA A 870 32.65 12.26 32.24
C ALA A 870 32.58 12.51 33.76
N ASP A 871 31.41 12.34 34.38
CA ASP A 871 31.24 12.44 35.83
C ASP A 871 31.95 11.30 36.58
N VAL A 872 31.84 10.06 36.10
CA VAL A 872 32.58 8.92 36.70
C VAL A 872 34.09 9.14 36.63
N VAL A 873 34.61 9.59 35.49
CA VAL A 873 36.03 9.90 35.30
C VAL A 873 36.44 11.08 36.19
N PHE A 874 35.64 12.14 36.24
CA PHE A 874 35.89 13.30 37.10
C PHE A 874 35.96 12.90 38.59
N LEU A 875 35.03 12.06 39.05
CA LEU A 875 35.00 11.55 40.42
C LEU A 875 36.20 10.65 40.71
N ASN A 876 36.59 9.79 39.77
CA ASN A 876 37.78 8.95 39.92
C ASN A 876 39.06 9.78 40.02
N VAL A 877 39.18 10.81 39.17
CA VAL A 877 40.29 11.76 39.23
C VAL A 877 40.31 12.52 40.56
N ARG A 878 39.15 12.98 41.03
CA ARG A 878 39.03 13.76 42.27
C ARG A 878 39.36 12.94 43.51
N ASP A 879 38.84 11.72 43.60
CA ASP A 879 39.09 10.84 44.75
C ASP A 879 40.54 10.37 44.82
N ARG A 880 41.25 10.38 43.68
CA ARG A 880 42.64 9.94 43.55
C ARG A 880 43.62 11.09 43.39
N ARG A 881 43.21 12.32 43.70
CA ARG A 881 44.04 13.52 43.60
C ARG A 881 45.40 13.35 44.29
N ALA A 882 45.43 12.69 45.45
CA ALA A 882 46.65 12.46 46.22
C ALA A 882 47.58 11.46 45.51
N GLU A 883 47.03 10.38 44.96
CA GLU A 883 47.81 9.41 44.16
C GLU A 883 48.39 10.05 42.90
N LEU A 884 47.60 10.88 42.20
CA LEU A 884 48.03 11.59 41.00
C LEU A 884 49.10 12.65 41.32
N ALA A 885 48.98 13.36 42.45
CA ALA A 885 49.98 14.31 42.93
C ALA A 885 51.30 13.62 43.31
N VAL A 886 51.23 12.42 43.92
CA VAL A 886 52.42 11.60 44.20
C VAL A 886 53.09 11.14 42.91
N LEU A 887 52.33 10.70 41.90
CA LEU A 887 52.89 10.34 40.60
C LEU A 887 53.61 11.53 39.94
N GLN A 888 53.02 12.73 40.00
CA GLN A 888 53.66 13.96 39.52
C GLN A 888 54.93 14.30 40.33
N ALA A 889 54.90 14.14 41.66
CA ALA A 889 56.07 14.37 42.53
C ALA A 889 57.23 13.39 42.26
N VAL A 890 56.92 12.17 41.81
CA VAL A 890 57.91 11.15 41.42
C VAL A 890 58.35 11.31 39.94
N GLY A 891 58.01 12.44 39.30
CA GLY A 891 58.53 12.82 37.97
C GLY A 891 57.66 12.40 36.78
N TRP A 892 56.40 12.00 36.99
CA TRP A 892 55.49 11.80 35.87
C TRP A 892 55.00 13.15 35.30
N GLY A 893 55.34 13.42 34.03
CA GLY A 893 54.82 14.59 33.33
C GLY A 893 53.31 14.53 33.05
N ASP A 894 52.67 15.70 32.95
CA ASP A 894 51.22 15.86 32.74
C ASP A 894 50.67 15.09 31.54
N GLY A 895 51.49 14.92 30.49
CA GLY A 895 51.14 14.14 29.31
C GLY A 895 50.91 12.65 29.62
N ARG A 896 51.66 12.06 30.56
CA ARG A 896 51.49 10.64 30.95
C ARG A 896 50.27 10.47 31.85
N VAL A 897 50.05 11.39 32.79
CA VAL A 897 48.84 11.41 33.64
C VAL A 897 47.58 11.54 32.79
N ARG A 898 47.59 12.44 31.79
CA ARG A 898 46.48 12.57 30.83
C ARG A 898 46.23 11.28 30.04
N ARG A 899 47.27 10.58 29.58
CA ARG A 899 47.11 9.31 28.86
C ARG A 899 46.51 8.21 29.75
N VAL A 900 46.79 8.19 31.05
CA VAL A 900 46.15 7.23 31.98
C VAL A 900 44.65 7.50 32.07
N VAL A 901 44.26 8.75 32.29
CA VAL A 901 42.83 9.12 32.40
C VAL A 901 42.07 8.87 31.10
N LEU A 902 42.66 9.20 29.94
CA LEU A 902 42.06 8.91 28.64
C LEU A 902 41.99 7.40 28.34
N ALA A 903 42.98 6.62 28.78
CA ALA A 903 42.94 5.17 28.63
C ALA A 903 41.87 4.51 29.53
N GLU A 904 41.62 5.05 30.73
CA GLU A 904 40.50 4.63 31.58
C GLU A 904 39.15 4.91 30.90
N ALA A 905 38.97 6.12 30.37
CA ALA A 905 37.78 6.49 29.62
C ALA A 905 37.57 5.61 28.39
N ALA A 906 38.63 5.31 27.64
CA ALA A 906 38.59 4.43 26.47
C ALA A 906 38.21 2.99 26.83
N LEU A 907 38.72 2.45 27.94
CA LEU A 907 38.38 1.10 28.41
C LEU A 907 36.91 1.00 28.83
N ILE A 908 36.41 2.00 29.57
CA ILE A 908 34.99 2.07 29.98
C ILE A 908 34.09 2.22 28.75
N GLY A 909 34.46 3.12 27.81
CA GLY A 909 33.74 3.33 26.56
C GLY A 909 33.70 2.09 25.68
N CYS A 910 34.83 1.41 25.48
CA CYS A 910 34.91 0.22 24.62
C CYS A 910 34.13 -0.97 25.17
N THR A 911 34.31 -1.27 26.45
CA THR A 911 33.57 -2.37 27.09
C THR A 911 32.07 -2.09 27.12
N GLY A 912 31.67 -0.85 27.40
CA GLY A 912 30.27 -0.43 27.30
C GLY A 912 29.73 -0.57 25.88
N ALA A 913 30.44 -0.03 24.88
CA ALA A 913 30.00 -0.03 23.49
C ALA A 913 29.83 -1.45 22.93
N VAL A 914 30.78 -2.34 23.17
CA VAL A 914 30.69 -3.75 22.71
C VAL A 914 29.49 -4.45 23.36
N CYS A 915 29.37 -4.39 24.69
CA CYS A 915 28.24 -5.01 25.40
C CYS A 915 26.89 -4.44 24.95
N GLY A 916 26.83 -3.12 24.74
CA GLY A 916 25.63 -2.42 24.29
C GLY A 916 25.24 -2.81 22.87
N THR A 917 26.18 -2.82 21.94
CA THR A 917 25.94 -3.23 20.55
C THR A 917 25.50 -4.69 20.44
N VAL A 918 26.09 -5.60 21.22
CA VAL A 918 25.63 -7.01 21.27
C VAL A 918 24.20 -7.10 21.81
N ALA A 919 23.87 -6.38 22.88
CA ALA A 919 22.51 -6.35 23.41
C ALA A 919 21.51 -5.73 22.42
N GLY A 920 21.89 -4.64 21.75
CA GLY A 920 21.06 -3.99 20.74
C GLY A 920 20.84 -4.87 19.51
N LEU A 921 21.85 -5.61 19.07
CA LEU A 921 21.72 -6.62 18.00
C LEU A 921 20.78 -7.75 18.41
N ALA A 922 20.85 -8.24 19.66
CA ALA A 922 19.94 -9.27 20.16
C ALA A 922 18.48 -8.78 20.18
N ILE A 923 18.24 -7.53 20.57
CA ILE A 923 16.91 -6.90 20.53
C ILE A 923 16.44 -6.77 19.08
N ALA A 924 17.29 -6.27 18.17
CA ALA A 924 16.95 -6.11 16.76
C ALA A 924 16.63 -7.46 16.10
N ALA A 925 17.45 -8.50 16.34
CA ALA A 925 17.25 -9.83 15.80
C ALA A 925 15.98 -10.50 16.32
N GLY A 926 15.66 -10.34 17.62
CA GLY A 926 14.44 -10.88 18.21
C GLY A 926 13.16 -10.23 17.67
N LEU A 927 13.25 -8.99 17.17
CA LEU A 927 12.12 -8.27 16.57
C LEU A 927 12.03 -8.47 15.05
N ALA A 928 13.17 -8.54 14.35
CA ALA A 928 13.24 -8.56 12.89
C ALA A 928 13.34 -9.97 12.28
N GLY A 929 13.64 -11.01 13.06
CA GLY A 929 13.73 -12.40 12.59
C GLY A 929 15.02 -12.76 11.82
N GLU A 930 15.70 -11.79 11.20
CA GLU A 930 16.92 -12.03 10.40
C GLU A 930 18.05 -11.01 10.66
N LEU A 931 19.30 -11.46 10.47
CA LEU A 931 20.53 -10.66 10.61
C LEU A 931 21.11 -10.35 9.21
N ARG A 932 20.84 -9.15 8.68
CA ARG A 932 21.39 -8.67 7.38
C ARG A 932 22.81 -8.12 7.53
N ALA A 933 23.59 -8.15 6.45
CA ALA A 933 24.96 -7.62 6.41
C ALA A 933 25.05 -6.10 6.72
N GLU A 934 24.02 -5.34 6.36
CA GLU A 934 23.92 -3.90 6.66
C GLU A 934 23.90 -3.61 8.17
N LEU A 935 23.32 -4.51 8.98
CA LEU A 935 23.34 -4.39 10.44
C LEU A 935 24.77 -4.48 11.01
N LEU A 936 25.68 -5.20 10.35
CA LEU A 936 27.07 -5.30 10.81
C LEU A 936 27.82 -3.97 10.63
N ILE A 937 27.52 -3.23 9.57
CA ILE A 937 28.08 -1.89 9.33
C ILE A 937 27.56 -0.92 10.39
N ALA A 938 26.25 -0.94 10.68
CA ALA A 938 25.65 -0.13 11.74
C ALA A 938 26.17 -0.48 13.15
N ALA A 939 26.42 -1.77 13.41
CA ALA A 939 27.05 -2.23 14.65
C ALA A 939 28.49 -1.69 14.77
N ALA A 940 29.28 -1.76 13.69
CA ALA A 940 30.64 -1.26 13.67
C ALA A 940 30.71 0.26 13.92
N THR A 941 29.84 1.04 13.28
CA THR A 941 29.76 2.49 13.51
C THR A 941 29.33 2.82 14.94
N THR A 942 28.42 2.05 15.52
CA THR A 942 27.98 2.23 16.91
C THR A 942 29.11 1.97 17.91
N VAL A 943 29.93 0.93 17.70
CA VAL A 943 31.09 0.63 18.57
C VAL A 943 32.15 1.74 18.48
N VAL A 944 32.43 2.24 17.28
CA VAL A 944 33.37 3.35 17.07
C VAL A 944 32.86 4.65 17.70
N GLY A 945 31.58 4.98 17.52
CA GLY A 945 30.97 6.15 18.17
C GLY A 945 30.95 6.03 19.69
N GLY A 946 30.51 4.87 20.21
CA GLY A 946 30.41 4.58 21.65
C GLY A 946 31.76 4.59 22.39
N THR A 947 32.88 4.44 21.66
CA THR A 947 34.23 4.59 22.21
C THR A 947 34.76 6.01 22.13
N LEU A 948 34.58 6.69 21.00
CA LEU A 948 35.10 8.04 20.77
C LEU A 948 34.42 9.09 21.64
N VAL A 949 33.09 9.04 21.77
CA VAL A 949 32.34 10.09 22.47
C VAL A 949 32.71 10.16 23.97
N PRO A 950 32.82 9.05 24.74
CA PRO A 950 33.30 9.10 26.12
C PRO A 950 34.73 9.60 26.28
N ILE A 951 35.62 9.32 25.31
CA ILE A 951 37.00 9.84 25.29
C ILE A 951 36.97 11.37 25.15
N LEU A 952 36.18 11.89 24.21
CA LEU A 952 36.01 13.32 23.99
C LEU A 952 35.40 14.00 25.22
N ALA A 953 34.35 13.42 25.80
CA ALA A 953 33.71 13.94 27.02
C ALA A 953 34.69 14.00 28.21
N SER A 954 35.65 13.07 28.27
CA SER A 954 36.68 13.01 29.31
C SER A 954 37.79 14.06 29.14
N LEU A 955 37.84 14.81 28.04
CA LEU A 955 38.77 15.92 27.88
C LEU A 955 38.48 17.08 28.84
N VAL A 956 37.21 17.27 29.24
CA VAL A 956 36.79 18.30 30.19
C VAL A 956 37.39 18.07 31.59
N PRO A 957 37.22 16.91 32.24
CA PRO A 957 37.87 16.63 33.54
C PRO A 957 39.40 16.61 33.42
N VAL A 958 39.94 16.19 32.27
CA VAL A 958 41.39 16.26 32.01
C VAL A 958 41.90 17.70 31.93
N ALA A 959 41.15 18.64 31.36
CA ALA A 959 41.51 20.04 31.35
C ALA A 959 41.47 20.66 32.77
N ALA A 960 40.54 20.20 33.62
CA ALA A 960 40.45 20.62 35.01
C ALA A 960 41.68 20.21 35.85
N LEU A 961 42.34 19.09 35.52
CA LEU A 961 43.59 18.65 36.16
C LEU A 961 44.74 19.67 36.01
N ARG A 962 44.80 20.41 34.89
CA ARG A 962 45.86 21.41 34.65
C ARG A 962 45.86 22.57 35.66
N ARG A 963 44.77 22.76 36.40
CA ARG A 963 44.64 23.81 37.41
C ARG A 963 45.09 23.36 38.81
N MET A 964 45.50 22.11 38.98
CA MET A 964 45.92 21.58 40.28
C MET A 964 47.42 21.79 40.48
N THR A 965 47.81 22.64 41.43
CA THR A 965 49.21 22.77 41.84
C THR A 965 49.56 21.69 42.85
N VAL A 966 50.68 20.98 42.63
CA VAL A 966 51.17 19.88 43.48
C VAL A 966 51.32 20.30 44.94
N ALA A 967 51.77 21.55 45.19
CA ALA A 967 51.96 22.10 46.52
C ALA A 967 50.65 22.31 47.32
N SER A 968 49.55 22.68 46.67
CA SER A 968 48.27 22.97 47.35
C SER A 968 47.43 21.73 47.66
N THR A 969 47.77 20.59 47.04
CA THR A 969 47.03 19.34 47.17
C THR A 969 47.63 18.44 48.24
N LEU A 970 48.96 18.39 48.35
CA LEU A 970 49.67 17.63 49.38
C LEU A 970 49.55 18.25 50.79
N THR A 971 49.40 19.58 50.88
CA THR A 971 49.29 20.33 52.16
C THR A 971 47.87 20.36 52.73
N ARG A 972 46.84 19.99 51.94
CA ARG A 972 45.43 20.04 52.35
C ARG A 972 44.94 18.77 53.03
N ASP A 973 45.70 17.67 52.85
CA ASP A 973 45.41 16.33 53.38
C ASP A 973 46.45 15.88 54.43
N ALA A 974 47.46 16.72 54.72
CA ALA A 974 48.35 16.61 55.88
C ALA A 974 47.77 17.41 57.04
#